data_AF-A0A937JG79-F1
#
_entry.id   AF-A0A937JG79-F1
#
_cell.length_a   1.000
_cell.length_b   1.000
_cell.length_c   1.000
_cell.angle_alpha   90.00
_cell.angle_beta   90.00
_cell.angle_gamma   90.00
#
_symmetry.space_group_name_H-M   'P 1'
#
loop_
_entity.id
_entity.type
_entity.pdbx_description
1 polymer ?
#
loop_
_entity_poly.entity_id
_entity_poly.type
_entity_poly.pdbx_seq_one_letter_code
_entity_poly.pdbx_strand_id
1 'polypeptide(L)'
;MSNLTVRPEQTVQAILAVASNDDLPTITPPPSAPSARLLKGECIATMEGFAAGSVDLIVTSPPYLNIGMAYGDAFASIEDYIEFSRRWITAAARVLKPGGAIWINVGMHKAGPNSRVPLTYYLFPLIAGTGLTFVQEVVWDRRAQQNTTQRFATRSERWLYLVKPGVLKGGRGRPKKIEPTFNLDEVRRLSTSADKRNNPAGANPADIWDFTQVHGTSKERTAHPCPFPQAMIERIVLACSNPGDVVLDPFAGSGTTGAAAMAHGRSSVMIEREATYWPIIEKRLGLQDDAVRLMLGETLARMGEIADQSVDLIAADLPYGCTRAPWDEIIPMAALWAEYRRILKPTGTIVLTSAGLFSAKLMMSAPGLYKYSLVWEKTRATRFVHAKSQVLMEHEDVLVFSKGGIGNRASSPMTYNPQGLVELAEPRMSRNGGVGSNLYKTHPYRCSSERRQTHTNYPRSVLRFPSVQKGVHPTQKPVELFDWIVRTYSNPGDVVLDNTMGSGTTGCAAVAAGRKFIGIERDPEFFQIAKKRIESVEPDLLPDAVSAATHGVEDVGLTSPANDNLGRKVPSGDLTGAMVINSDCLTEMKKMADGSVDIIVTSPPYNLGEGQGGFPTQNGKWKSAKLREGYDGHGDAMPHEDYVAWQRAFLLECWRLIPEDGAIFYQHKNRVQHGVLRTPHDLNPGLPVRQIIVWDRGSGMNFNRSFATPSHEVIYVFAKPKFRFRKGHGLKDVLKVLPDCGNPHPAPFPVELPRMIIGATDAKTVCDPFCGSGSTGVAALMERRKFIGIEQSPVYCQMAEERLLGACSGESDGLVGANANDNSLAEKNAMAVRSAY
;
A
#
# COMPACT_ATOMS: atom_id res chain seq x y z
N MET A 1 52.51 35.20 24.76
CA MET A 1 52.49 36.52 24.08
C MET A 1 51.36 36.43 23.06
N SER A 2 50.28 37.22 23.04
CA SER A 2 49.87 38.42 23.75
C SER A 2 48.36 38.63 23.53
N ASN A 3 47.62 38.76 24.63
CA ASN A 3 46.37 39.49 24.91
C ASN A 3 45.35 39.81 23.80
N LEU A 4 44.08 39.48 24.08
CA LEU A 4 43.03 40.50 24.26
C LEU A 4 41.84 39.93 25.07
N THR A 5 41.66 40.53 26.24
CA THR A 5 40.59 40.34 27.23
C THR A 5 39.44 41.31 26.97
N VAL A 6 38.18 40.84 26.98
CA VAL A 6 36.99 41.67 27.29
C VAL A 6 36.02 40.86 28.16
N ARG A 7 35.44 41.55 29.15
CA ARG A 7 34.80 41.04 30.38
C ARG A 7 33.30 40.72 30.24
N PRO A 8 32.71 39.89 31.12
CA PRO A 8 31.32 39.44 31.04
C PRO A 8 30.37 40.28 31.90
N GLU A 9 29.94 41.46 31.46
CA GLU A 9 28.99 42.30 32.24
C GLU A 9 27.90 43.01 31.41
N GLN A 10 27.62 42.58 30.17
CA GLN A 10 26.59 43.22 29.33
C GLN A 10 25.44 42.31 28.85
N THR A 11 25.20 41.17 29.49
CA THR A 11 24.07 40.28 29.11
C THR A 11 23.11 39.98 30.27
N VAL A 12 23.35 40.53 31.46
CA VAL A 12 22.55 40.24 32.68
C VAL A 12 21.34 41.18 32.85
N GLN A 13 21.18 42.20 32.02
CA GLN A 13 20.05 43.15 32.07
C GLN A 13 18.94 42.90 31.04
N ALA A 14 19.04 41.85 30.21
CA ALA A 14 17.97 41.44 29.30
C ALA A 14 17.17 40.21 29.79
N ILE A 15 17.45 39.71 31.00
CA ILE A 15 16.90 38.47 31.56
C ILE A 15 15.89 38.73 32.71
N LEU A 16 15.60 39.98 33.07
CA LEU A 16 14.77 40.33 34.24
C LEU A 16 13.65 41.33 33.96
N ALA A 17 12.89 41.13 32.88
CA ALA A 17 11.59 41.79 32.76
C ALA A 17 10.56 40.84 32.12
N VAL A 18 9.49 40.59 32.89
CA VAL A 18 8.26 39.85 32.54
C VAL A 18 8.35 38.32 32.72
N ALA A 19 8.48 37.91 33.98
CA ALA A 19 7.81 36.72 34.47
C ALA A 19 6.79 37.17 35.53
N SER A 20 5.50 37.09 35.21
CA SER A 20 4.44 36.95 36.21
C SER A 20 3.15 36.41 35.57
N ASN A 21 2.77 35.22 36.03
CA ASN A 21 1.43 34.61 36.06
C ASN A 21 0.88 34.15 34.69
N ASP A 22 0.09 33.10 34.56
CA ASP A 22 -0.30 31.89 35.30
C ASP A 22 -1.10 31.09 34.24
N ASP A 23 -1.06 29.76 34.31
CA ASP A 23 -1.96 28.79 33.63
C ASP A 23 -2.63 29.17 32.29
N LEU A 24 -2.06 28.71 31.17
CA LEU A 24 -2.82 28.41 29.95
C LEU A 24 -2.29 27.12 29.29
N PRO A 25 -3.16 26.26 28.76
CA PRO A 25 -2.79 24.96 28.24
C PRO A 25 -1.83 25.14 27.06
N THR A 26 -0.77 24.33 27.01
CA THR A 26 0.02 24.14 25.81
C THR A 26 -0.90 23.63 24.71
N ILE A 27 -1.39 24.53 23.87
CA ILE A 27 -1.91 24.19 22.56
C ILE A 27 -0.67 23.79 21.75
N THR A 28 -0.31 22.51 21.82
CA THR A 28 0.39 21.88 20.71
C THR A 28 -0.42 22.21 19.45
N PRO A 29 0.18 22.78 18.39
CA PRO A 29 -0.53 22.85 17.13
C PRO A 29 -0.98 21.41 16.80
N PRO A 30 -2.25 21.19 16.42
CA PRO A 30 -2.67 19.86 16.02
C PRO A 30 -1.69 19.37 14.95
N PRO A 31 -1.28 18.08 14.97
CA PRO A 31 -0.55 17.53 13.84
C PRO A 31 -1.32 17.91 12.58
N SER A 32 -0.64 18.53 11.62
CA SER A 32 -1.25 18.90 10.33
C SER A 32 -2.06 17.71 9.85
N ALA A 33 -3.33 17.95 9.49
CA ALA A 33 -4.23 16.87 9.09
C ALA A 33 -3.52 15.92 8.11
N PRO A 34 -3.65 14.59 8.28
CA PRO A 34 -3.03 13.62 7.40
C PRO A 34 -3.36 13.95 5.94
N SER A 35 -2.34 14.00 5.08
CA SER A 35 -2.52 14.33 3.67
C SER A 35 -2.12 13.15 2.79
N ALA A 36 -2.81 12.98 1.68
CA ALA A 36 -2.42 12.04 0.63
C ALA A 36 -2.00 12.79 -0.63
N ARG A 37 -1.02 12.24 -1.34
CA ARG A 37 -0.58 12.74 -2.64
C ARG A 37 -0.41 11.57 -3.60
N LEU A 38 -0.93 11.71 -4.82
CA LEU A 38 -0.66 10.83 -5.94
C LEU A 38 0.30 11.51 -6.91
N LEU A 39 1.44 10.87 -7.17
CA LEU A 39 2.41 11.28 -8.17
C LEU A 39 2.34 10.33 -9.37
N LYS A 40 1.99 10.89 -10.52
CA LYS A 40 1.74 10.17 -11.77
C LYS A 40 3.05 10.03 -12.55
N GLY A 41 3.70 8.87 -12.50
CA GLY A 41 5.01 8.70 -13.12
C GLY A 41 5.74 7.41 -12.75
N GLU A 42 6.95 7.27 -13.32
CA GLU A 42 7.85 6.14 -13.03
C GLU A 42 8.52 6.32 -11.66
N CYS A 43 8.67 5.22 -10.93
CA CYS A 43 9.07 5.24 -9.52
C CYS A 43 10.48 5.78 -9.27
N ILE A 44 11.47 5.38 -10.08
CA ILE A 44 12.88 5.81 -9.91
C ILE A 44 12.98 7.30 -10.22
N ALA A 45 12.50 7.73 -11.39
CA ALA A 45 12.54 9.13 -11.81
C ALA A 45 11.78 10.05 -10.85
N THR A 46 10.63 9.61 -10.34
CA THR A 46 9.86 10.39 -9.37
C THR A 46 10.60 10.50 -8.02
N MET A 47 11.18 9.39 -7.55
CA MET A 47 11.96 9.41 -6.31
C MET A 47 13.24 10.22 -6.42
N GLU A 48 13.86 10.38 -7.60
CA GLU A 48 15.03 11.26 -7.79
C GLU A 48 14.74 12.72 -7.41
N GLY A 49 13.50 13.19 -7.63
CA GLY A 49 13.06 14.54 -7.24
C GLY A 49 12.86 14.74 -5.73
N PHE A 50 12.90 13.68 -4.91
CA PHE A 50 12.68 13.79 -3.47
C PHE A 50 13.97 14.19 -2.75
N ALA A 51 13.84 14.95 -1.66
CA ALA A 51 14.94 15.17 -0.74
C ALA A 51 15.40 13.85 -0.09
N ALA A 52 16.69 13.72 0.23
CA ALA A 52 17.16 12.56 1.00
C ALA A 52 16.58 12.59 2.41
N GLY A 53 16.19 11.43 2.95
CA GLY A 53 15.57 11.35 4.28
C GLY A 53 14.24 12.11 4.39
N SER A 54 13.41 12.09 3.35
CA SER A 54 12.10 12.75 3.33
C SER A 54 10.92 11.88 3.78
N VAL A 55 11.10 10.55 3.88
CA VAL A 55 10.01 9.61 4.24
C VAL A 55 10.39 8.72 5.41
N ASP A 56 9.40 8.29 6.20
CA ASP A 56 9.60 7.53 7.44
C ASP A 56 9.43 6.02 7.24
N LEU A 57 8.48 5.63 6.39
CA LEU A 57 8.15 4.24 6.10
C LEU A 57 7.91 4.06 4.60
N ILE A 58 8.46 2.98 4.04
CA ILE A 58 8.16 2.54 2.68
C ILE A 58 7.48 1.16 2.77
N VAL A 59 6.28 1.02 2.20
CA VAL A 59 5.58 -0.27 2.10
C VAL A 59 5.19 -0.46 0.65
N THR A 60 5.63 -1.56 0.04
CA THR A 60 5.47 -1.69 -1.42
C THR A 60 5.49 -3.13 -1.93
N SER A 61 4.96 -3.33 -3.13
CA SER A 61 5.10 -4.55 -3.93
C SER A 61 5.54 -4.16 -5.35
N PRO A 62 6.83 -4.32 -5.70
CA PRO A 62 7.27 -4.11 -7.07
C PRO A 62 6.63 -5.15 -8.00
N PRO A 63 6.58 -4.89 -9.33
CA PRO A 63 6.13 -5.89 -10.30
C PRO A 63 6.94 -7.20 -10.13
N TYR A 64 6.28 -8.36 -10.29
CA TYR A 64 6.96 -9.66 -10.20
C TYR A 64 7.38 -10.14 -11.59
N LEU A 65 8.55 -10.77 -11.68
CA LEU A 65 9.03 -11.34 -12.94
C LEU A 65 8.16 -12.50 -13.44
N ASN A 66 7.75 -12.46 -14.72
CA ASN A 66 7.16 -13.58 -15.48
C ASN A 66 5.88 -14.19 -14.85
N ILE A 67 4.98 -13.32 -14.39
CA ILE A 67 3.70 -13.73 -13.79
C ILE A 67 2.52 -13.74 -14.77
N GLY A 68 2.70 -13.38 -16.05
CA GLY A 68 1.62 -13.35 -17.06
C GLY A 68 0.82 -12.05 -17.04
N MET A 69 1.44 -10.96 -16.55
CA MET A 69 0.85 -9.63 -16.46
C MET A 69 1.73 -8.66 -17.24
N ALA A 70 1.14 -7.70 -17.96
CA ALA A 70 1.87 -6.78 -18.84
C ALA A 70 3.07 -6.08 -18.16
N TYR A 71 2.96 -5.72 -16.87
CA TYR A 71 4.05 -5.10 -16.10
C TYR A 71 5.10 -6.10 -15.58
N GLY A 72 4.74 -7.37 -15.38
CA GLY A 72 5.63 -8.41 -14.88
C GLY A 72 6.36 -9.17 -15.99
N ASP A 73 5.78 -9.20 -17.19
CA ASP A 73 6.35 -9.77 -18.41
C ASP A 73 7.23 -8.74 -19.17
N ALA A 74 7.40 -7.54 -18.60
CA ALA A 74 8.26 -6.48 -19.15
C ALA A 74 9.77 -6.76 -18.99
N PHE A 75 10.14 -7.75 -18.18
CA PHE A 75 11.53 -8.11 -17.93
C PHE A 75 11.90 -9.36 -18.75
N ALA A 76 12.98 -9.27 -19.54
CA ALA A 76 13.41 -10.40 -20.38
C ALA A 76 14.13 -11.49 -19.57
N SER A 77 14.77 -11.13 -18.46
CA SER A 77 15.58 -12.03 -17.63
C SER A 77 15.50 -11.72 -16.13
N ILE A 78 16.04 -12.62 -15.29
CA ILE A 78 16.19 -12.37 -13.84
C ILE A 78 17.24 -11.29 -13.58
N GLU A 79 18.25 -11.18 -14.45
CA GLU A 79 19.29 -10.15 -14.41
C GLU A 79 18.69 -8.75 -14.62
N ASP A 80 17.78 -8.58 -15.58
CA ASP A 80 17.07 -7.31 -15.80
C ASP A 80 16.23 -6.92 -14.59
N TYR A 81 15.56 -7.90 -13.98
CA TYR A 81 14.78 -7.71 -12.77
C TYR A 81 15.65 -7.28 -11.59
N ILE A 82 16.83 -7.89 -11.45
CA ILE A 82 17.81 -7.56 -10.42
C ILE A 82 18.34 -6.13 -10.61
N GLU A 83 18.66 -5.72 -11.84
CA GLU A 83 19.16 -4.37 -12.12
C GLU A 83 18.08 -3.31 -11.87
N PHE A 84 16.86 -3.54 -12.35
CA PHE A 84 15.70 -2.70 -12.02
C PHE A 84 15.53 -2.59 -10.50
N SER A 85 15.62 -3.73 -9.80
CA SER A 85 15.45 -3.77 -8.35
C SER A 85 16.53 -3.04 -7.59
N ARG A 86 17.78 -3.18 -8.01
CA ARG A 86 18.92 -2.45 -7.46
C ARG A 86 18.71 -0.94 -7.53
N ARG A 87 18.23 -0.44 -8.68
CA ARG A 87 18.03 1.00 -8.89
C ARG A 87 16.93 1.58 -7.99
N TRP A 88 15.75 0.95 -7.96
CA TRP A 88 14.66 1.48 -7.15
C TRP A 88 14.90 1.28 -5.65
N ILE A 89 15.52 0.17 -5.21
CA ILE A 89 15.90 -0.04 -3.79
C ILE A 89 16.91 1.02 -3.35
N THR A 90 17.88 1.36 -4.20
CA THR A 90 18.86 2.42 -3.91
C THR A 90 18.18 3.78 -3.78
N ALA A 91 17.25 4.12 -4.69
CA ALA A 91 16.46 5.34 -4.60
C ALA A 91 15.60 5.39 -3.33
N ALA A 92 14.92 4.28 -2.99
CA ALA A 92 14.13 4.12 -1.79
C ALA A 92 14.98 4.29 -0.52
N ALA A 93 16.16 3.67 -0.45
CA ALA A 93 17.10 3.81 0.65
C ALA A 93 17.57 5.26 0.84
N ARG A 94 17.76 6.02 -0.25
CA ARG A 94 18.14 7.43 -0.21
C ARG A 94 17.06 8.31 0.42
N VAL A 95 15.81 8.15 0.01
CA VAL A 95 14.68 8.98 0.49
C VAL A 95 14.23 8.59 1.90
N LEU A 96 14.52 7.38 2.36
CA LEU A 96 14.18 6.92 3.71
C LEU A 96 15.01 7.65 4.79
N LYS A 97 14.37 8.08 5.88
CA LYS A 97 15.04 8.67 7.04
C LYS A 97 15.88 7.65 7.81
N PRO A 98 16.96 8.09 8.47
CA PRO A 98 17.60 7.27 9.50
C PRO A 98 16.60 6.89 10.60
N GLY A 99 16.51 5.61 10.94
CA GLY A 99 15.47 5.04 11.83
C GLY A 99 14.20 4.57 11.10
N GLY A 100 14.06 4.90 9.81
CA GLY A 100 12.94 4.46 8.99
C GLY A 100 13.03 3.00 8.56
N ALA A 101 11.90 2.48 8.06
CA ALA A 101 11.74 1.10 7.63
C ALA A 101 11.29 0.98 6.16
N ILE A 102 11.65 -0.14 5.52
CA ILE A 102 11.14 -0.54 4.22
C ILE A 102 10.63 -1.99 4.28
N TRP A 103 9.43 -2.18 3.73
CA TRP A 103 8.75 -3.46 3.60
C TRP A 103 8.51 -3.75 2.13
N ILE A 104 9.11 -4.83 1.63
CA ILE A 104 9.05 -5.23 0.22
C ILE A 104 8.33 -6.57 0.12
N ASN A 105 7.16 -6.60 -0.50
CA ASN A 105 6.45 -7.85 -0.79
C ASN A 105 6.80 -8.36 -2.18
N VAL A 106 7.27 -9.60 -2.26
CA VAL A 106 7.47 -10.28 -3.53
C VAL A 106 7.03 -11.74 -3.49
N GLY A 107 6.62 -12.24 -4.65
CA GLY A 107 6.21 -13.61 -4.85
C GLY A 107 7.36 -14.57 -5.18
N MET A 108 7.03 -15.60 -5.96
CA MET A 108 7.99 -16.64 -6.37
C MET A 108 8.43 -16.42 -7.81
N HIS A 109 9.74 -16.49 -8.04
CA HIS A 109 10.36 -16.57 -9.36
C HIS A 109 10.22 -17.99 -9.94
N LYS A 110 9.81 -18.09 -11.21
CA LYS A 110 9.72 -19.34 -11.96
C LYS A 110 11.06 -19.61 -12.67
N ALA A 111 12.07 -20.10 -11.95
CA ALA A 111 13.40 -20.40 -12.50
C ALA A 111 13.42 -21.54 -13.55
N GLY A 112 12.32 -22.28 -13.68
CA GLY A 112 12.16 -23.32 -14.69
C GLY A 112 10.78 -23.97 -14.64
N PRO A 113 10.50 -24.98 -15.48
CA PRO A 113 9.18 -25.64 -15.56
C PRO A 113 8.67 -26.08 -14.19
N ASN A 114 9.59 -26.62 -13.38
CA ASN A 114 9.33 -27.13 -12.05
C ASN A 114 10.12 -26.43 -10.94
N SER A 115 10.81 -25.31 -11.22
CA SER A 115 11.63 -24.63 -10.20
C SER A 115 10.95 -23.36 -9.68
N ARG A 116 10.86 -23.21 -8.35
CA ARG A 116 10.21 -22.07 -7.69
C ARG A 116 11.11 -21.56 -6.56
N VAL A 117 11.57 -20.33 -6.70
CA VAL A 117 12.47 -19.67 -5.74
C VAL A 117 11.86 -18.33 -5.30
N PRO A 118 11.81 -18.00 -4.01
CA PRO A 118 11.36 -16.68 -3.55
C PRO A 118 12.17 -15.55 -4.18
N LEU A 119 11.49 -14.51 -4.66
CA LEU A 119 12.17 -13.33 -5.22
C LEU A 119 13.00 -12.59 -4.15
N THR A 120 12.63 -12.69 -2.87
CA THR A 120 13.36 -12.10 -1.74
C THR A 120 14.83 -12.53 -1.68
N TYR A 121 15.15 -13.75 -2.15
CA TYR A 121 16.52 -14.26 -2.12
C TYR A 121 17.42 -13.61 -3.19
N TYR A 122 16.83 -13.11 -4.28
CA TYR A 122 17.55 -12.30 -5.28
C TYR A 122 17.66 -10.83 -4.85
N LEU A 123 16.71 -10.32 -4.06
CA LEU A 123 16.72 -8.94 -3.57
C LEU A 123 17.65 -8.74 -2.38
N PHE A 124 17.79 -9.74 -1.50
CA PHE A 124 18.61 -9.62 -0.29
C PHE A 124 20.08 -9.22 -0.57
N PRO A 125 20.79 -9.82 -1.55
CA PRO A 125 22.15 -9.40 -1.89
C PRO A 125 22.26 -7.93 -2.32
N LEU A 126 21.17 -7.34 -2.84
CA LEU A 126 21.14 -5.94 -3.33
C LEU A 126 21.11 -4.92 -2.18
N ILE A 127 20.86 -5.37 -0.95
CA ILE A 127 20.88 -4.51 0.24
C ILE A 127 22.31 -4.04 0.53
N ALA A 128 23.31 -4.85 0.21
CA ALA A 128 24.72 -4.50 0.42
C ALA A 128 25.06 -3.18 -0.31
N GLY A 129 25.63 -2.22 0.42
CA GLY A 129 26.00 -0.91 -0.12
C GLY A 129 24.89 0.16 -0.15
N THR A 130 23.63 -0.20 0.15
CA THR A 130 22.51 0.77 0.19
C THR A 130 22.42 1.55 1.52
N GLY A 131 23.12 1.09 2.56
CA GLY A 131 22.99 1.60 3.92
C GLY A 131 21.77 1.07 4.67
N LEU A 132 21.01 0.13 4.10
CA LEU A 132 19.94 -0.61 4.77
C LEU A 132 20.51 -1.82 5.53
N THR A 133 19.78 -2.27 6.54
CA THR A 133 20.07 -3.49 7.32
C THR A 133 18.85 -4.40 7.30
N PHE A 134 19.09 -5.68 7.04
CA PHE A 134 18.04 -6.69 7.12
C PHE A 134 17.63 -6.95 8.57
N VAL A 135 16.32 -6.97 8.81
CA VAL A 135 15.76 -7.32 10.11
C VAL A 135 15.17 -8.72 10.06
N GLN A 136 14.23 -8.96 9.14
CA GLN A 136 13.46 -10.20 9.12
C GLN A 136 12.81 -10.46 7.75
N GLU A 137 12.58 -11.73 7.44
CA GLU A 137 11.63 -12.16 6.41
C GLU A 137 10.33 -12.62 7.11
N VAL A 138 9.19 -12.12 6.65
CA VAL A 138 7.86 -12.49 7.12
C VAL A 138 7.12 -13.25 6.03
N VAL A 139 6.43 -14.32 6.39
CA VAL A 139 5.62 -15.14 5.49
C VAL A 139 4.16 -14.67 5.56
N TRP A 140 3.57 -14.33 4.42
CA TRP A 140 2.14 -14.07 4.31
C TRP A 140 1.42 -15.33 3.81
N ASP A 141 0.62 -15.99 4.66
CA ASP A 141 -0.30 -17.05 4.25
C ASP A 141 -1.62 -16.43 3.75
N ARG A 142 -1.89 -16.57 2.45
CA ARG A 142 -3.01 -15.94 1.76
C ARG A 142 -4.35 -16.66 1.91
N ARG A 143 -4.37 -17.84 2.54
CA ARG A 143 -5.51 -18.78 2.68
C ARG A 143 -6.15 -19.31 1.39
N ALA A 144 -6.24 -18.53 0.32
CA ALA A 144 -6.90 -18.87 -0.94
C ALA A 144 -6.14 -19.92 -1.78
N GLN A 145 -6.83 -20.56 -2.73
CA GLN A 145 -6.37 -21.82 -3.33
C GLN A 145 -6.17 -21.74 -4.84
N GLN A 146 -5.08 -22.36 -5.30
CA GLN A 146 -4.97 -22.93 -6.65
C GLN A 146 -4.55 -24.38 -6.50
N ASN A 147 -5.30 -25.31 -7.10
CA ASN A 147 -4.95 -26.72 -7.08
C ASN A 147 -3.74 -26.99 -7.97
N THR A 148 -2.85 -27.85 -7.50
CA THR A 148 -1.70 -28.33 -8.27
C THR A 148 -1.42 -29.78 -7.89
N THR A 149 -0.93 -30.55 -8.85
CA THR A 149 -0.61 -31.98 -8.69
C THR A 149 0.89 -32.25 -8.68
N GLN A 150 1.70 -31.21 -8.91
CA GLN A 150 3.15 -31.32 -9.13
C GLN A 150 3.99 -30.74 -7.99
N ARG A 151 3.33 -30.13 -7.00
CA ARG A 151 3.91 -29.44 -5.85
C ARG A 151 2.83 -29.22 -4.79
N PHE A 152 3.21 -28.74 -3.61
CA PHE A 152 2.24 -28.30 -2.61
C PHE A 152 1.60 -27.00 -3.05
N ALA A 153 0.30 -26.82 -2.79
CA ALA A 153 -0.43 -25.64 -3.23
C ALA A 153 0.18 -24.36 -2.64
N THR A 154 0.69 -23.48 -3.50
CA THR A 154 1.38 -22.25 -3.09
C THR A 154 0.40 -21.22 -2.53
N ARG A 155 0.45 -21.00 -1.22
CA ARG A 155 -0.36 -20.01 -0.48
C ARG A 155 0.48 -18.92 0.14
N SER A 156 1.79 -19.09 0.18
CA SER A 156 2.69 -18.13 0.80
C SER A 156 3.25 -17.09 -0.19
N GLU A 157 3.35 -15.84 0.28
CA GLU A 157 4.20 -14.79 -0.27
C GLU A 157 5.18 -14.30 0.80
N ARG A 158 6.24 -13.57 0.41
CA ARG A 158 7.29 -13.13 1.34
C ARG A 158 7.34 -11.63 1.45
N TRP A 159 7.59 -11.16 2.66
CA TRP A 159 7.86 -9.77 3.00
C TRP A 159 9.29 -9.66 3.51
N LEU A 160 10.04 -8.77 2.89
CA LEU A 160 11.40 -8.42 3.31
C LEU A 160 11.33 -7.13 4.14
N TYR A 161 11.65 -7.23 5.44
CA TYR A 161 11.67 -6.11 6.38
C TYR A 161 13.11 -5.62 6.60
N LEU A 162 13.38 -4.39 6.16
CA LEU A 162 14.68 -3.73 6.30
C LEU A 162 14.52 -2.40 7.03
N VAL A 163 15.60 -1.95 7.65
CA VAL A 163 15.66 -0.66 8.36
C VAL A 163 16.88 0.14 7.92
N LYS A 164 16.82 1.46 8.01
CA LYS A 164 17.97 2.33 7.80
C LYS A 164 18.57 2.73 9.14
N PRO A 165 19.77 2.22 9.52
CA PRO A 165 20.42 2.65 10.75
C PRO A 165 20.71 4.14 10.74
N GLY A 166 20.74 4.76 11.92
CA GLY A 166 21.12 6.16 12.08
C GLY A 166 21.95 6.40 13.33
N VAL A 167 22.69 7.50 13.37
CA VAL A 167 23.46 7.94 14.54
C VAL A 167 23.31 9.45 14.73
N LEU A 168 22.97 9.88 15.94
CA LEU A 168 22.93 11.28 16.37
C LEU A 168 24.17 11.61 17.21
N LYS A 169 24.58 12.88 17.24
CA LYS A 169 25.51 13.38 18.27
C LYS A 169 24.75 13.48 19.60
N GLY A 170 25.04 12.59 20.53
CA GLY A 170 24.51 12.64 21.89
C GLY A 170 25.19 13.71 22.76
N GLY A 171 24.65 13.91 23.96
CA GLY A 171 25.25 14.79 24.96
C GLY A 171 26.71 14.42 25.25
N ARG A 172 27.59 15.42 25.36
CA ARG A 172 29.07 15.29 25.48
C ARG A 172 29.78 14.68 24.26
N GLY A 173 29.17 14.72 23.06
CA GLY A 173 29.82 14.30 21.81
C GLY A 173 29.88 12.79 21.58
N ARG A 174 29.18 11.98 22.39
CA ARG A 174 29.10 10.53 22.20
C ARG A 174 28.05 10.17 21.14
N PRO A 175 28.32 9.26 20.20
CA PRO A 175 27.33 8.83 19.21
C PRO A 175 26.16 8.11 19.90
N LYS A 176 24.92 8.50 19.58
CA LYS A 176 23.68 7.83 20.01
C LYS A 176 23.04 7.17 18.80
N LYS A 177 22.92 5.84 18.81
CA LYS A 177 22.24 5.10 17.74
C LYS A 177 20.76 5.47 17.70
N ILE A 178 20.23 5.68 16.50
CA ILE A 178 18.80 5.82 16.24
C ILE A 178 18.25 4.40 16.13
N GLU A 179 17.37 4.04 17.06
CA GLU A 179 16.65 2.78 17.01
C GLU A 179 15.52 2.88 15.98
N PRO A 180 15.32 1.85 15.13
CA PRO A 180 14.19 1.83 14.21
C PRO A 180 12.84 1.83 14.94
N THR A 181 11.84 2.47 14.35
CA THR A 181 10.47 2.46 14.87
C THR A 181 9.88 1.04 14.78
N PHE A 182 9.51 0.47 15.93
CA PHE A 182 8.72 -0.77 16.00
C PHE A 182 7.79 -0.75 17.22
N ASN A 183 6.55 -0.32 17.01
CA ASN A 183 5.50 -0.22 18.02
C ASN A 183 4.86 -1.59 18.26
N LEU A 184 5.62 -2.52 18.87
CA LEU A 184 5.16 -3.90 19.08
C LEU A 184 3.79 -3.97 19.75
N ASP A 185 3.52 -3.08 20.71
CA ASP A 185 2.29 -3.11 21.50
C ASP A 185 1.03 -2.74 20.69
N GLU A 186 1.18 -2.00 19.59
CA GLU A 186 0.08 -1.66 18.65
C GLU A 186 -0.31 -2.82 17.74
N VAL A 187 0.55 -3.85 17.63
CA VAL A 187 0.40 -4.95 16.68
C VAL A 187 0.37 -6.33 17.32
N ARG A 188 0.18 -6.37 18.65
CA ARG A 188 0.04 -7.63 19.39
C ARG A 188 -1.21 -8.37 18.95
N ARG A 189 -1.11 -9.70 18.90
CA ARG A 189 -2.25 -10.60 18.76
C ARG A 189 -2.86 -10.84 20.14
N LEU A 190 -4.18 -10.99 20.18
CA LEU A 190 -4.86 -11.42 21.40
C LEU A 190 -4.26 -12.76 21.88
N SER A 191 -3.81 -12.78 23.13
CA SER A 191 -3.36 -14.01 23.78
C SER A 191 -4.59 -14.71 24.34
N THR A 192 -4.78 -15.98 23.99
CA THR A 192 -5.82 -16.84 24.59
C THR A 192 -5.34 -17.53 25.87
N SER A 193 -4.06 -17.40 26.22
CA SER A 193 -3.47 -18.03 27.40
C SER A 193 -3.50 -17.08 28.61
N ALA A 194 -4.11 -17.56 29.70
CA ALA A 194 -4.19 -16.89 31.00
C ALA A 194 -2.89 -16.97 31.83
N ASP A 195 -1.77 -17.40 31.23
CA ASP A 195 -0.47 -17.44 31.91
C ASP A 195 -0.01 -16.02 32.28
N LYS A 196 0.24 -15.80 33.57
CA LYS A 196 0.69 -14.51 34.14
C LYS A 196 2.03 -14.02 33.57
N ARG A 197 2.81 -14.90 32.91
CA ARG A 197 4.06 -14.56 32.22
C ARG A 197 3.81 -13.87 30.87
N ASN A 198 2.60 -13.97 30.32
CA ASN A 198 2.25 -13.32 29.07
C ASN A 198 2.04 -11.81 29.27
N ASN A 199 2.38 -11.03 28.24
CA ASN A 199 2.10 -9.60 28.27
C ASN A 199 0.57 -9.39 28.20
N PRO A 200 -0.02 -8.56 29.10
CA PRO A 200 -1.46 -8.31 29.12
C PRO A 200 -2.01 -7.71 27.82
N ALA A 201 -1.19 -6.99 27.05
CA ALA A 201 -1.55 -6.46 25.74
C ALA A 201 -1.54 -7.52 24.62
N GLY A 202 -1.13 -8.76 24.92
CA GLY A 202 -1.17 -9.89 23.98
C GLY A 202 0.20 -10.39 23.50
N ALA A 203 0.16 -11.37 22.61
CA ALA A 203 1.34 -12.03 22.04
C ALA A 203 1.94 -11.21 20.89
N ASN A 204 3.24 -11.34 20.66
CA ASN A 204 3.88 -10.78 19.47
C ASN A 204 3.25 -11.39 18.20
N PRO A 205 3.08 -10.60 17.12
CA PRO A 205 2.45 -11.05 15.88
C PRO A 205 3.20 -12.10 15.06
N ALA A 206 4.33 -12.64 15.52
CA ALA A 206 5.12 -13.68 14.83
C ALA A 206 5.46 -13.38 13.35
N ASP A 207 6.27 -14.22 12.74
CA ASP A 207 6.75 -14.04 11.37
C ASP A 207 5.95 -14.80 10.31
N ILE A 208 4.83 -15.43 10.68
CA ILE A 208 3.82 -15.95 9.75
C ILE A 208 2.53 -15.20 9.97
N TRP A 209 2.10 -14.45 8.96
CA TRP A 209 0.90 -13.63 8.98
C TRP A 209 -0.20 -14.26 8.14
N ASP A 210 -1.32 -14.50 8.81
CA ASP A 210 -2.48 -15.13 8.21
C ASP A 210 -3.54 -14.07 7.86
N PHE A 211 -3.51 -13.63 6.60
CA PHE A 211 -4.47 -12.65 6.05
C PHE A 211 -5.04 -13.18 4.75
N THR A 212 -6.35 -13.25 4.63
CA THR A 212 -7.00 -13.65 3.38
C THR A 212 -6.69 -12.64 2.28
N GLN A 213 -6.23 -13.11 1.11
CA GLN A 213 -6.06 -12.24 -0.06
C GLN A 213 -7.38 -11.62 -0.52
N VAL A 214 -7.31 -10.45 -1.17
CA VAL A 214 -8.48 -9.80 -1.79
C VAL A 214 -8.92 -10.61 -3.03
N HIS A 215 -10.05 -11.31 -2.92
CA HIS A 215 -10.63 -12.12 -3.98
C HIS A 215 -11.83 -11.40 -4.65
N GLY A 216 -12.42 -12.01 -5.68
CA GLY A 216 -13.44 -11.35 -6.53
C GLY A 216 -14.67 -10.84 -5.77
N THR A 217 -15.03 -11.48 -4.66
CA THR A 217 -16.16 -11.09 -3.79
C THR A 217 -15.77 -10.19 -2.62
N SER A 218 -14.49 -9.82 -2.47
CA SER A 218 -14.04 -8.93 -1.40
C SER A 218 -14.51 -7.49 -1.64
N LYS A 219 -14.98 -6.80 -0.59
CA LYS A 219 -15.40 -5.38 -0.67
C LYS A 219 -14.27 -4.44 -1.10
N GLU A 220 -13.03 -4.79 -0.77
CA GLU A 220 -11.82 -4.04 -1.11
C GLU A 220 -11.36 -4.24 -2.58
N ARG A 221 -12.05 -5.11 -3.34
CA ARG A 221 -11.70 -5.41 -4.73
C ARG A 221 -11.87 -4.17 -5.60
N THR A 222 -10.89 -3.95 -6.46
CA THR A 222 -10.90 -2.90 -7.48
C THR A 222 -10.56 -3.51 -8.84
N ALA A 223 -10.46 -2.67 -9.88
CA ALA A 223 -9.98 -3.11 -11.19
C ALA A 223 -8.49 -3.50 -11.19
N HIS A 224 -7.73 -3.15 -10.14
CA HIS A 224 -6.37 -3.61 -9.98
C HIS A 224 -6.35 -5.15 -9.75
N PRO A 225 -5.46 -5.90 -10.41
CA PRO A 225 -5.45 -7.37 -10.38
C PRO A 225 -5.08 -7.93 -9.00
N CYS A 226 -4.11 -7.30 -8.34
CA CYS A 226 -3.46 -7.79 -7.12
C CYS A 226 -3.44 -6.74 -5.99
N PRO A 227 -4.59 -6.28 -5.48
CA PRO A 227 -4.62 -5.35 -4.35
C PRO A 227 -4.26 -6.06 -3.04
N PHE A 228 -3.50 -5.39 -2.18
CA PHE A 228 -3.26 -5.86 -0.82
C PHE A 228 -4.54 -5.85 0.03
N PRO A 229 -4.69 -6.78 0.98
CA PRO A 229 -5.62 -6.62 2.10
C PRO A 229 -5.19 -5.43 2.97
N GLN A 230 -6.08 -4.47 3.20
CA GLN A 230 -5.76 -3.24 3.94
C GLN A 230 -5.25 -3.54 5.36
N ALA A 231 -5.89 -4.46 6.08
CA ALA A 231 -5.53 -4.83 7.45
C ALA A 231 -4.08 -5.36 7.61
N MET A 232 -3.51 -5.96 6.56
CA MET A 232 -2.11 -6.40 6.57
C MET A 232 -1.17 -5.19 6.51
N ILE A 233 -1.51 -4.19 5.69
CA ILE A 233 -0.71 -2.97 5.55
C ILE A 233 -0.87 -2.08 6.79
N GLU A 234 -2.06 -2.02 7.39
CA GLU A 234 -2.29 -1.36 8.67
C GLU A 234 -1.37 -1.91 9.77
N ARG A 235 -1.16 -3.23 9.83
CA ARG A 235 -0.18 -3.83 10.75
C ARG A 235 1.23 -3.29 10.52
N ILE A 236 1.66 -3.17 9.27
CA ILE A 236 3.00 -2.63 8.95
C ILE A 236 3.09 -1.14 9.34
N VAL A 237 2.07 -0.35 9.00
CA VAL A 237 2.00 1.09 9.30
C VAL A 237 2.03 1.32 10.82
N LEU A 238 1.22 0.60 11.58
CA LEU A 238 1.17 0.72 13.04
C LEU A 238 2.50 0.30 13.68
N ALA A 239 3.09 -0.81 13.22
CA ALA A 239 4.38 -1.26 13.73
C ALA A 239 5.50 -0.25 13.42
N CYS A 240 5.63 0.22 12.18
CA CYS A 240 6.87 0.84 11.70
C CYS A 240 6.76 2.36 11.45
N SER A 241 5.72 3.02 11.95
CA SER A 241 5.57 4.49 11.86
C SER A 241 4.76 5.04 13.04
N ASN A 242 4.79 6.35 13.24
CA ASN A 242 4.02 7.10 14.23
C ASN A 242 3.00 8.04 13.55
N PRO A 243 1.93 8.47 14.25
CA PRO A 243 1.02 9.49 13.71
C PRO A 243 1.79 10.74 13.26
N GLY A 244 1.45 11.27 12.08
CA GLY A 244 2.17 12.39 11.44
C GLY A 244 3.33 11.98 10.53
N ASP A 245 3.83 10.75 10.60
CA ASP A 245 4.87 10.24 9.71
C ASP A 245 4.41 10.16 8.25
N VAL A 246 5.37 10.14 7.32
CA VAL A 246 5.13 10.03 5.89
C VAL A 246 5.40 8.61 5.40
N VAL A 247 4.36 7.97 4.85
CA VAL A 247 4.41 6.64 4.25
C VAL A 247 4.49 6.76 2.72
N LEU A 248 5.49 6.14 2.11
CA LEU A 248 5.69 6.11 0.67
C LEU A 248 5.38 4.72 0.10
N ASP A 249 4.68 4.68 -1.02
CA ASP A 249 4.55 3.50 -1.87
C ASP A 249 5.01 3.85 -3.30
N PRO A 250 6.20 3.40 -3.74
CA PRO A 250 6.68 3.62 -5.10
C PRO A 250 5.91 2.83 -6.18
N PHE A 251 5.07 1.86 -5.78
CA PHE A 251 4.28 1.00 -6.67
C PHE A 251 2.83 0.93 -6.16
N ALA A 252 2.15 2.08 -6.14
CA ALA A 252 0.92 2.27 -5.37
C ALA A 252 -0.26 1.39 -5.82
N GLY A 253 -0.34 1.02 -7.10
CA GLY A 253 -1.38 0.14 -7.64
C GLY A 253 -2.78 0.66 -7.32
N SER A 254 -3.50 -0.05 -6.43
CA SER A 254 -4.84 0.37 -6.01
C SER A 254 -4.89 1.40 -4.87
N GLY A 255 -3.74 1.86 -4.36
CA GLY A 255 -3.65 2.84 -3.27
C GLY A 255 -3.94 2.27 -1.87
N THR A 256 -3.81 0.96 -1.67
CA THR A 256 -4.04 0.33 -0.35
C THR A 256 -3.13 0.90 0.73
N THR A 257 -1.85 1.12 0.41
CA THR A 257 -0.86 1.67 1.35
C THR A 257 -1.25 3.06 1.83
N GLY A 258 -1.70 3.94 0.92
CA GLY A 258 -2.19 5.26 1.27
C GLY A 258 -3.43 5.21 2.17
N ALA A 259 -4.37 4.31 1.88
CA ALA A 259 -5.58 4.16 2.68
C ALA A 259 -5.26 3.71 4.12
N ALA A 260 -4.40 2.70 4.27
CA ALA A 260 -3.93 2.23 5.57
C ALA A 260 -3.17 3.32 6.36
N ALA A 261 -2.33 4.11 5.67
CA ALA A 261 -1.62 5.23 6.29
C ALA A 261 -2.58 6.31 6.83
N MET A 262 -3.52 6.77 5.99
CA MET A 262 -4.48 7.81 6.37
C MET A 262 -5.42 7.35 7.50
N ALA A 263 -5.86 6.08 7.47
CA ALA A 263 -6.73 5.51 8.50
C ALA A 263 -6.12 5.59 9.91
N HIS A 264 -4.79 5.64 9.99
CA HIS A 264 -4.05 5.75 11.24
C HIS A 264 -3.36 7.11 11.42
N GLY A 265 -3.77 8.15 10.70
CA GLY A 265 -3.25 9.50 10.91
C GLY A 265 -1.82 9.74 10.41
N ARG A 266 -1.37 8.98 9.41
CA ARG A 266 -0.10 9.21 8.70
C ARG A 266 -0.37 9.88 7.36
N SER A 267 0.58 10.70 6.90
CA SER A 267 0.52 11.22 5.52
C SER A 267 1.02 10.15 4.55
N SER A 268 0.54 10.19 3.31
CA SER A 268 0.90 9.21 2.29
C SER A 268 1.33 9.84 0.97
N VAL A 269 2.36 9.25 0.35
CA VAL A 269 2.84 9.62 -0.99
C VAL A 269 2.84 8.37 -1.85
N MET A 270 1.95 8.35 -2.84
CA MET A 270 1.73 7.22 -3.74
C MET A 270 2.36 7.56 -5.11
N ILE A 271 3.17 6.66 -5.65
CA ILE A 271 3.68 6.78 -7.03
C ILE A 271 3.05 5.68 -7.88
N GLU A 272 2.45 6.05 -9.00
CA GLU A 272 1.84 5.10 -9.94
C GLU A 272 2.07 5.54 -11.38
N ARG A 273 2.58 4.61 -12.20
CA ARG A 273 2.90 4.83 -13.61
C ARG A 273 1.67 4.63 -14.49
N GLU A 274 0.86 3.61 -14.20
CA GLU A 274 -0.25 3.18 -15.06
C GLU A 274 -1.47 4.09 -14.86
N ALA A 275 -1.81 4.83 -15.91
CA ALA A 275 -2.91 5.81 -15.89
C ALA A 275 -4.27 5.21 -15.54
N THR A 276 -4.47 3.92 -15.83
CA THR A 276 -5.69 3.17 -15.52
C THR A 276 -5.95 3.02 -14.02
N TYR A 277 -4.93 3.15 -13.18
CA TYR A 277 -5.05 3.00 -11.73
C TYR A 277 -5.22 4.34 -11.00
N TRP A 278 -4.92 5.49 -11.63
CA TRP A 278 -5.04 6.80 -10.98
C TRP A 278 -6.46 7.08 -10.44
N PRO A 279 -7.56 6.84 -11.18
CA PRO A 279 -8.90 7.11 -10.67
C PRO A 279 -9.26 6.24 -9.46
N ILE A 280 -8.69 5.03 -9.38
CA ILE A 280 -8.89 4.11 -8.24
C ILE A 280 -8.23 4.69 -6.99
N ILE A 281 -6.97 5.14 -7.11
CA ILE A 281 -6.21 5.76 -6.02
C ILE A 281 -6.88 7.07 -5.60
N GLU A 282 -7.23 7.93 -6.55
CA GLU A 282 -7.86 9.23 -6.29
C GLU A 282 -9.17 9.06 -5.53
N LYS A 283 -10.03 8.14 -5.98
CA LYS A 283 -11.28 7.81 -5.27
C LYS A 283 -11.02 7.25 -3.88
N ARG A 284 -10.09 6.30 -3.74
CA ARG A 284 -9.79 5.62 -2.47
C ARG A 284 -9.21 6.57 -1.43
N LEU A 285 -8.39 7.53 -1.86
CA LEU A 285 -7.70 8.48 -0.98
C LEU A 285 -8.45 9.83 -0.86
N GLY A 286 -9.62 9.97 -1.48
CA GLY A 286 -10.36 11.24 -1.47
C GLY A 286 -9.60 12.37 -2.15
N LEU A 287 -8.77 12.07 -3.15
CA LEU A 287 -8.02 13.05 -3.95
C LEU A 287 -8.79 13.51 -5.19
N GLN A 288 -10.11 13.28 -5.22
CA GLN A 288 -10.92 13.79 -6.30
C GLN A 288 -11.01 15.31 -6.17
N ASP A 289 -10.81 16.02 -7.28
CA ASP A 289 -11.32 17.38 -7.40
C ASP A 289 -12.84 17.26 -7.38
N ASP A 290 -13.46 17.56 -6.24
CA ASP A 290 -14.93 17.62 -6.16
C ASP A 290 -15.43 18.56 -7.26
N ALA A 291 -16.22 18.02 -8.19
CA ALA A 291 -16.85 18.83 -9.24
C ALA A 291 -17.68 19.97 -8.64
N VAL A 292 -18.16 19.79 -7.39
CA VAL A 292 -18.90 20.78 -6.61
C VAL A 292 -18.34 20.83 -5.19
N ARG A 293 -17.71 21.95 -4.82
CA ARG A 293 -17.23 22.24 -3.45
C ARG A 293 -18.13 23.30 -2.80
N LEU A 294 -18.91 22.93 -1.79
CA LEU A 294 -19.80 23.86 -1.07
C LEU A 294 -19.26 24.15 0.33
N MET A 295 -19.18 25.43 0.70
CA MET A 295 -18.57 25.90 1.95
C MET A 295 -19.60 26.70 2.78
N LEU A 296 -19.96 26.20 3.96
CA LEU A 296 -20.80 26.92 4.90
C LEU A 296 -19.95 27.88 5.74
N GLY A 297 -20.20 29.18 5.69
CA GLY A 297 -19.51 30.15 6.55
C GLY A 297 -19.43 31.57 5.98
N GLU A 298 -18.68 32.43 6.65
CA GLU A 298 -18.47 33.82 6.22
C GLU A 298 -17.63 33.87 4.93
N THR A 299 -18.04 34.73 4.01
CA THR A 299 -17.50 34.84 2.65
C THR A 299 -15.99 35.03 2.63
N LEU A 300 -15.45 36.07 3.28
CA LEU A 300 -14.02 36.38 3.21
C LEU A 300 -13.17 35.30 3.90
N ALA A 301 -13.64 34.76 5.03
CA ALA A 301 -12.97 33.66 5.72
C ALA A 301 -12.85 32.40 4.84
N ARG A 302 -13.93 32.02 4.15
CA ARG A 302 -13.96 30.85 3.26
C ARG A 302 -13.15 31.07 1.99
N MET A 303 -13.14 32.28 1.43
CA MET A 303 -12.31 32.62 0.28
C MET A 303 -10.82 32.39 0.56
N GLY A 304 -10.34 32.63 1.79
CA GLY A 304 -8.96 32.35 2.21
C GLY A 304 -8.51 30.89 2.08
N GLU A 305 -9.44 29.94 1.98
CA GLU A 305 -9.16 28.51 1.80
C GLU A 305 -9.06 28.09 0.31
N ILE A 306 -9.37 29.00 -0.62
CA ILE A 306 -9.29 28.76 -2.06
C ILE A 306 -7.88 29.09 -2.54
N ALA A 307 -7.30 28.24 -3.38
CA ALA A 307 -5.94 28.41 -3.87
C ALA A 307 -5.77 29.66 -4.77
N ASP A 308 -4.55 30.17 -4.84
CA ASP A 308 -4.21 31.28 -5.73
C ASP A 308 -4.40 30.86 -7.20
N GLN A 309 -4.94 31.78 -8.01
CA GLN A 309 -5.12 31.59 -9.46
C GLN A 309 -5.81 30.27 -9.84
N SER A 310 -6.78 29.81 -9.03
CA SER A 310 -7.48 28.54 -9.24
C SER A 310 -8.87 28.68 -9.86
N VAL A 311 -9.41 29.89 -9.98
CA VAL A 311 -10.78 30.15 -10.48
C VAL A 311 -10.75 30.85 -11.84
N ASP A 312 -11.58 30.37 -12.76
CA ASP A 312 -11.72 30.91 -14.12
C ASP A 312 -12.80 31.98 -14.20
N LEU A 313 -13.92 31.78 -13.50
CA LEU A 313 -15.05 32.71 -13.46
C LEU A 313 -15.54 32.92 -12.04
N ILE A 314 -15.70 34.17 -11.63
CA ILE A 314 -16.45 34.55 -10.43
C ILE A 314 -17.79 35.12 -10.90
N ALA A 315 -18.91 34.49 -10.55
CA ALA A 315 -20.24 34.96 -10.90
C ALA A 315 -21.11 34.97 -9.64
N ALA A 316 -21.51 36.17 -9.17
CA ALA A 316 -22.16 36.31 -7.88
C ALA A 316 -23.18 37.47 -7.84
N ASP A 317 -24.22 37.29 -7.01
CA ASP A 317 -25.15 38.34 -6.58
C ASP A 317 -24.78 38.80 -5.17
N LEU A 318 -24.00 39.88 -5.08
CA LEU A 318 -23.52 40.39 -3.81
C LEU A 318 -24.64 41.05 -3.00
N PRO A 319 -24.53 41.13 -1.66
CA PRO A 319 -25.41 41.98 -0.86
C PRO A 319 -25.20 43.47 -1.22
N TYR A 320 -26.28 44.17 -1.52
CA TYR A 320 -26.26 45.55 -2.03
C TYR A 320 -26.33 46.60 -0.91
N GLY A 321 -26.76 46.23 0.30
CA GLY A 321 -27.01 47.18 1.39
C GLY A 321 -28.24 48.06 1.16
N CYS A 322 -29.25 47.54 0.45
CA CYS A 322 -30.44 48.30 0.06
C CYS A 322 -31.67 47.97 0.91
N THR A 323 -31.63 46.90 1.70
CA THR A 323 -32.74 46.38 2.50
C THR A 323 -32.42 46.37 3.99
N ARG A 324 -33.40 46.02 4.83
CA ARG A 324 -33.22 45.82 6.28
C ARG A 324 -32.85 44.37 6.65
N ALA A 325 -32.63 43.51 5.67
CA ALA A 325 -32.36 42.09 5.92
C ALA A 325 -30.95 41.91 6.51
N PRO A 326 -30.73 41.06 7.54
CA PRO A 326 -29.42 40.87 8.16
C PRO A 326 -28.32 40.29 7.24
N TRP A 327 -28.71 39.71 6.10
CA TRP A 327 -27.79 39.18 5.09
C TRP A 327 -27.40 40.22 4.03
N ASP A 328 -28.13 41.34 3.93
CA ASP A 328 -27.89 42.39 2.93
C ASP A 328 -26.90 43.45 3.45
N GLU A 329 -25.74 42.99 3.94
CA GLU A 329 -24.66 43.85 4.41
C GLU A 329 -23.55 43.91 3.36
N ILE A 330 -23.13 45.13 2.98
CA ILE A 330 -22.08 45.30 1.97
C ILE A 330 -20.77 44.71 2.48
N ILE A 331 -20.25 43.71 1.77
CA ILE A 331 -18.94 43.11 2.06
C ILE A 331 -17.85 44.18 1.89
N PRO A 332 -16.86 44.26 2.81
CA PRO A 332 -15.76 45.21 2.69
C PRO A 332 -15.03 45.11 1.34
N MET A 333 -15.26 46.08 0.44
CA MET A 333 -14.77 46.00 -0.95
C MET A 333 -13.26 45.81 -1.06
N ALA A 334 -12.47 46.44 -0.18
CA ALA A 334 -11.01 46.32 -0.23
C ALA A 334 -10.56 44.85 -0.02
N ALA A 335 -11.14 44.16 0.95
CA ALA A 335 -10.86 42.75 1.23
C ALA A 335 -11.41 41.85 0.12
N LEU A 336 -12.63 42.12 -0.36
CA LEU A 336 -13.25 41.37 -1.46
C LEU A 336 -12.37 41.41 -2.74
N TRP A 337 -11.92 42.61 -3.13
CA TRP A 337 -11.06 42.76 -4.30
C TRP A 337 -9.65 42.21 -4.11
N ALA A 338 -9.15 42.10 -2.87
CA ALA A 338 -7.88 41.42 -2.60
C ALA A 338 -8.02 39.92 -2.90
N GLU A 339 -9.07 39.28 -2.38
CA GLU A 339 -9.34 37.86 -2.62
C GLU A 339 -9.67 37.56 -4.09
N TYR A 340 -10.51 38.37 -4.74
CA TYR A 340 -10.79 38.22 -6.18
C TYR A 340 -9.52 38.32 -7.02
N ARG A 341 -8.59 39.23 -6.71
CA ARG A 341 -7.32 39.30 -7.43
C ARG A 341 -6.42 38.11 -7.16
N ARG A 342 -6.44 37.55 -5.95
CA ARG A 342 -5.62 36.39 -5.57
C ARG A 342 -6.09 35.12 -6.27
N ILE A 343 -7.40 34.86 -6.21
CA ILE A 343 -8.02 33.59 -6.63
C ILE A 343 -8.24 33.52 -8.15
N LEU A 344 -8.53 34.65 -8.82
CA LEU A 344 -8.82 34.67 -10.25
C LEU A 344 -7.57 34.42 -11.11
N LYS A 345 -7.68 33.53 -12.11
CA LYS A 345 -6.64 33.31 -13.12
C LYS A 345 -6.38 34.57 -13.98
N PRO A 346 -5.21 34.68 -14.65
CA PRO A 346 -4.88 35.83 -15.49
C PRO A 346 -5.88 36.13 -16.62
N THR A 347 -6.51 35.10 -17.21
CA THR A 347 -7.54 35.22 -18.25
C THR A 347 -8.96 35.22 -17.70
N GLY A 348 -9.13 35.05 -16.39
CA GLY A 348 -10.43 34.87 -15.75
C GLY A 348 -11.28 36.14 -15.73
N THR A 349 -12.57 35.96 -15.49
CA THR A 349 -13.57 37.03 -15.51
C THR A 349 -14.37 37.06 -14.20
N ILE A 350 -14.78 38.25 -13.77
CA ILE A 350 -15.67 38.47 -12.63
C ILE A 350 -16.93 39.13 -13.19
N VAL A 351 -18.09 38.54 -12.91
CA VAL A 351 -19.40 39.01 -13.36
C VAL A 351 -20.30 39.17 -12.15
N LEU A 352 -20.70 40.41 -11.85
CA LEU A 352 -21.48 40.73 -10.66
C LEU A 352 -22.81 41.35 -11.05
N THR A 353 -23.91 40.83 -10.53
CA THR A 353 -25.19 41.56 -10.58
C THR A 353 -25.14 42.73 -9.61
N SER A 354 -25.72 43.86 -10.01
CA SER A 354 -25.78 45.07 -9.19
C SER A 354 -26.97 45.95 -9.56
N ALA A 355 -27.23 47.00 -8.76
CA ALA A 355 -28.23 47.99 -9.08
C ALA A 355 -27.88 49.38 -8.55
N GLY A 356 -28.10 50.42 -9.38
CA GLY A 356 -28.07 51.82 -8.96
C GLY A 356 -26.75 52.26 -8.34
N LEU A 357 -26.80 52.86 -7.14
CA LEU A 357 -25.61 53.35 -6.44
C LEU A 357 -24.60 52.24 -6.11
N PHE A 358 -25.06 51.00 -5.94
CA PHE A 358 -24.15 49.87 -5.69
C PHE A 358 -23.29 49.57 -6.92
N SER A 359 -23.86 49.67 -8.13
CA SER A 359 -23.13 49.52 -9.40
C SER A 359 -21.98 50.53 -9.48
N ALA A 360 -22.26 51.80 -9.16
CA ALA A 360 -21.24 52.85 -9.15
C ALA A 360 -20.13 52.57 -8.11
N LYS A 361 -20.48 52.12 -6.90
CA LYS A 361 -19.50 51.76 -5.87
C LYS A 361 -18.59 50.61 -6.29
N LEU A 362 -19.13 49.58 -6.95
CA LEU A 362 -18.34 48.46 -7.48
C LEU A 362 -17.37 48.92 -8.56
N MET A 363 -17.84 49.70 -9.54
CA MET A 363 -17.00 50.23 -10.61
C MET A 363 -15.84 51.08 -10.07
N MET A 364 -16.13 51.99 -9.13
CA MET A 364 -15.14 52.91 -8.58
C MET A 364 -14.16 52.25 -7.61
N SER A 365 -14.50 51.10 -7.02
CA SER A 365 -13.60 50.38 -6.10
C SER A 365 -12.58 49.48 -6.81
N ALA A 366 -12.78 49.16 -8.10
CA ALA A 366 -11.81 48.42 -8.92
C ALA A 366 -11.76 48.88 -10.40
N PRO A 367 -11.45 50.17 -10.66
CA PRO A 367 -11.50 50.73 -12.01
C PRO A 367 -10.53 50.04 -12.99
N GLY A 368 -9.40 49.54 -12.50
CA GLY A 368 -8.41 48.82 -13.34
C GLY A 368 -8.87 47.43 -13.83
N LEU A 369 -9.86 46.82 -13.18
CA LEU A 369 -10.41 45.53 -13.60
C LEU A 369 -11.68 45.70 -14.45
N TYR A 370 -12.41 46.80 -14.28
CA TYR A 370 -13.69 47.05 -14.96
C TYR A 370 -13.52 47.07 -16.49
N LYS A 371 -14.41 46.37 -17.20
CA LYS A 371 -14.41 46.30 -18.68
C LYS A 371 -15.62 46.99 -19.29
N TYR A 372 -16.83 46.52 -18.94
CA TYR A 372 -18.09 47.06 -19.42
C TYR A 372 -19.25 46.58 -18.53
N SER A 373 -20.43 47.15 -18.76
CA SER A 373 -21.68 46.75 -18.13
C SER A 373 -22.66 46.19 -19.16
N LEU A 374 -23.49 45.26 -18.70
CA LEU A 374 -24.66 44.76 -19.40
C LEU A 374 -25.91 45.18 -18.60
N VAL A 375 -27.04 45.24 -19.28
CA VAL A 375 -28.34 45.55 -18.70
C VAL A 375 -29.17 44.27 -18.74
N TRP A 376 -29.52 43.73 -17.57
CA TRP A 376 -30.50 42.66 -17.49
C TRP A 376 -31.90 43.27 -17.44
N GLU A 377 -32.62 43.19 -18.55
CA GLU A 377 -34.01 43.58 -18.69
C GLU A 377 -34.93 42.45 -18.21
N LYS A 378 -35.78 42.79 -17.25
CA LYS A 378 -36.75 41.90 -16.63
C LYS A 378 -38.07 42.00 -17.37
N THR A 379 -38.79 40.89 -17.45
CA THR A 379 -40.13 40.87 -18.06
C THR A 379 -41.20 41.64 -17.26
N ARG A 380 -40.93 42.00 -16.00
CA ARG A 380 -41.83 42.78 -15.15
C ARG A 380 -41.07 43.87 -14.41
N ALA A 381 -41.65 45.05 -14.38
CA ALA A 381 -41.15 46.15 -13.60
C ALA A 381 -41.32 45.91 -12.09
N THR A 382 -40.32 46.28 -11.30
CA THR A 382 -40.34 46.18 -9.84
C THR A 382 -40.56 47.56 -9.20
N ARG A 383 -40.71 47.61 -7.85
CA ARG A 383 -41.02 48.81 -7.06
C ARG A 383 -42.42 49.40 -7.29
N PHE A 384 -43.42 48.54 -7.54
CA PHE A 384 -44.82 48.95 -7.72
C PHE A 384 -45.39 49.77 -6.55
N VAL A 385 -44.90 49.55 -5.32
CA VAL A 385 -45.26 50.35 -4.13
C VAL A 385 -44.91 51.83 -4.30
N HIS A 386 -43.89 52.15 -5.11
CA HIS A 386 -43.44 53.51 -5.38
C HIS A 386 -43.85 54.02 -6.78
N ALA A 387 -44.75 53.33 -7.49
CA ALA A 387 -45.13 53.68 -8.87
C ALA A 387 -45.64 55.13 -9.04
N LYS A 388 -46.19 55.72 -7.97
CA LYS A 388 -46.68 57.11 -7.96
C LYS A 388 -45.57 58.14 -7.67
N SER A 389 -44.39 57.71 -7.23
CA SER A 389 -43.30 58.58 -6.76
C SER A 389 -42.04 58.47 -7.60
N GLN A 390 -41.86 57.37 -8.34
CA GLN A 390 -40.75 57.16 -9.26
C GLN A 390 -41.16 56.22 -10.40
N VAL A 391 -40.42 56.26 -11.50
CA VAL A 391 -40.55 55.28 -12.58
C VAL A 391 -40.30 53.86 -12.06
N LEU A 392 -41.00 52.90 -12.63
CA LEU A 392 -40.80 51.50 -12.27
C LEU A 392 -39.46 50.99 -12.83
N MET A 393 -38.81 50.10 -12.09
CA MET A 393 -37.49 49.58 -12.44
C MET A 393 -37.62 48.25 -13.18
N GLU A 394 -37.35 48.27 -14.49
CA GLU A 394 -37.42 47.11 -15.39
C GLU A 394 -36.06 46.45 -15.65
N HIS A 395 -34.97 46.98 -15.09
CA HIS A 395 -33.65 46.40 -15.30
C HIS A 395 -32.78 46.36 -14.03
N GLU A 396 -31.75 45.52 -14.09
CA GLU A 396 -30.58 45.49 -13.20
C GLU A 396 -29.30 45.58 -14.04
N ASP A 397 -28.19 45.96 -13.41
CA ASP A 397 -26.89 46.00 -14.05
C ASP A 397 -26.18 44.64 -13.86
N VAL A 398 -25.39 44.24 -14.85
CA VAL A 398 -24.43 43.13 -14.75
C VAL A 398 -23.06 43.67 -15.12
N LEU A 399 -22.17 43.77 -14.15
CA LEU A 399 -20.86 44.39 -14.30
C LEU A 399 -19.80 43.34 -14.61
N VAL A 400 -18.98 43.60 -15.62
CA VAL A 400 -17.91 42.70 -16.06
C VAL A 400 -16.54 43.29 -15.72
N PHE A 401 -15.75 42.53 -14.97
CA PHE A 401 -14.37 42.84 -14.61
C PHE A 401 -13.45 41.70 -15.04
N SER A 402 -12.20 41.99 -15.39
CA SER A 402 -11.20 40.96 -15.70
C SER A 402 -9.77 41.53 -15.59
N LYS A 403 -8.81 40.63 -15.36
CA LYS A 403 -7.38 40.94 -15.54
C LYS A 403 -6.99 41.01 -17.02
N GLY A 404 -7.69 40.24 -17.87
CA GLY A 404 -7.44 40.17 -19.31
C GLY A 404 -7.90 41.40 -20.08
N GLY A 405 -7.37 41.57 -21.29
CA GLY A 405 -7.78 42.60 -22.25
C GLY A 405 -9.00 42.16 -23.07
N ILE A 406 -9.78 43.13 -23.57
CA ILE A 406 -10.94 42.90 -24.44
C ILE A 406 -10.63 42.98 -25.95
N GLY A 407 -9.43 43.43 -26.31
CA GLY A 407 -9.06 43.64 -27.70
C GLY A 407 -8.72 42.34 -28.41
N ASN A 408 -9.09 42.22 -29.70
CA ASN A 408 -8.79 41.07 -30.56
C ASN A 408 -7.30 40.72 -30.69
N ARG A 409 -6.40 41.60 -30.23
CA ARG A 409 -4.94 41.42 -30.22
C ARG A 409 -4.33 41.59 -28.83
N ALA A 410 -5.13 41.48 -27.76
CA ALA A 410 -4.62 41.51 -26.41
C ALA A 410 -3.65 40.34 -26.19
N SER A 411 -2.51 40.60 -25.55
CA SER A 411 -1.51 39.57 -25.23
C SER A 411 -2.04 38.53 -24.23
N SER A 412 -2.99 38.93 -23.37
CA SER A 412 -3.73 38.06 -22.46
C SER A 412 -5.21 38.44 -22.55
N PRO A 413 -5.99 37.85 -23.47
CA PRO A 413 -7.40 38.15 -23.61
C PRO A 413 -8.19 37.58 -22.43
N MET A 414 -9.25 38.28 -22.02
CA MET A 414 -10.22 37.68 -21.09
C MET A 414 -10.99 36.54 -21.78
N THR A 415 -11.37 35.50 -21.03
CA THR A 415 -12.23 34.44 -21.57
C THR A 415 -13.59 35.02 -21.98
N TYR A 416 -13.94 34.88 -23.26
CA TYR A 416 -15.19 35.39 -23.83
C TYR A 416 -15.66 34.51 -25.01
N ASN A 417 -16.79 33.84 -24.81
CA ASN A 417 -17.44 32.93 -25.72
C ASN A 417 -18.83 33.51 -26.10
N PRO A 418 -18.95 34.30 -27.18
CA PRO A 418 -20.23 34.93 -27.52
C PRO A 418 -21.32 33.89 -27.78
N GLN A 419 -22.43 33.98 -27.04
CA GLN A 419 -23.55 33.06 -27.17
C GLN A 419 -24.55 33.52 -28.24
N GLY A 420 -25.24 32.57 -28.88
CA GLY A 420 -26.27 32.86 -29.88
C GLY A 420 -25.74 33.17 -31.28
N LEU A 421 -24.46 32.90 -31.56
CA LEU A 421 -23.91 33.05 -32.91
C LEU A 421 -24.65 32.15 -33.91
N VAL A 422 -24.87 32.70 -35.10
CA VAL A 422 -25.41 31.95 -36.24
C VAL A 422 -24.35 31.98 -37.33
N GLU A 423 -23.89 30.80 -37.76
CA GLU A 423 -22.95 30.68 -38.87
C GLU A 423 -23.62 31.12 -40.17
N LEU A 424 -22.92 31.93 -40.94
CA LEU A 424 -23.39 32.34 -42.26
C LEU A 424 -23.03 31.23 -43.25
N ALA A 425 -24.03 30.77 -44.03
CA ALA A 425 -23.81 29.80 -45.09
C ALA A 425 -22.68 30.20 -46.06
N GLU A 426 -22.51 31.52 -46.28
CA GLU A 426 -21.38 32.08 -47.00
C GLU A 426 -20.74 33.26 -46.22
N PRO A 427 -19.41 33.27 -46.02
CA PRO A 427 -18.73 34.37 -45.34
C PRO A 427 -18.88 35.70 -46.07
N ARG A 428 -19.33 36.75 -45.37
CA ARG A 428 -19.41 38.10 -45.92
C ARG A 428 -18.05 38.77 -45.91
N MET A 429 -17.58 39.17 -47.10
CA MET A 429 -16.35 39.93 -47.27
C MET A 429 -16.66 41.42 -47.38
N SER A 430 -16.07 42.22 -46.49
CA SER A 430 -16.12 43.67 -46.53
C SER A 430 -14.74 44.22 -46.88
N ARG A 431 -14.65 44.98 -47.97
CA ARG A 431 -13.48 45.81 -48.30
C ARG A 431 -13.86 47.27 -48.12
N ASN A 432 -13.48 47.84 -46.98
CA ASN A 432 -13.50 49.29 -46.82
C ASN A 432 -12.12 49.82 -47.21
N GLY A 433 -12.06 50.49 -48.37
CA GLY A 433 -10.93 51.32 -48.77
C GLY A 433 -11.33 52.79 -48.60
N GLY A 434 -10.61 53.53 -47.76
CA GLY A 434 -10.87 54.95 -47.55
C GLY A 434 -9.93 55.59 -46.54
N VAL A 435 -9.96 56.92 -46.49
CA VAL A 435 -9.33 57.69 -45.41
C VAL A 435 -10.35 57.77 -44.27
N GLY A 436 -10.09 57.08 -43.17
CA GLY A 436 -10.93 57.13 -41.98
C GLY A 436 -10.58 58.35 -41.13
N SER A 437 -11.58 59.15 -40.79
CA SER A 437 -11.54 60.05 -39.64
C SER A 437 -12.38 59.44 -38.51
N ASN A 438 -11.84 59.41 -37.30
CA ASN A 438 -12.60 59.04 -36.10
C ASN A 438 -12.16 59.98 -34.96
N LEU A 439 -13.09 60.36 -34.08
CA LEU A 439 -12.90 61.30 -32.96
C LEU A 439 -11.65 61.03 -32.11
N TYR A 440 -11.17 59.78 -32.10
CA TYR A 440 -10.07 59.33 -31.24
C TYR A 440 -8.68 59.33 -31.92
N LYS A 441 -8.57 59.74 -33.18
CA LYS A 441 -7.29 59.82 -33.90
C LYS A 441 -7.11 61.21 -34.49
N THR A 442 -5.99 61.85 -34.15
CA THR A 442 -5.65 63.22 -34.55
C THR A 442 -5.28 63.39 -36.02
N HIS A 443 -5.03 62.30 -36.75
CA HIS A 443 -4.70 62.34 -38.18
C HIS A 443 -5.53 61.34 -39.02
N PRO A 444 -5.87 61.70 -40.27
CA PRO A 444 -6.52 60.79 -41.20
C PRO A 444 -5.66 59.56 -41.43
N TYR A 445 -6.24 58.37 -41.28
CA TYR A 445 -5.52 57.12 -41.50
C TYR A 445 -6.12 56.35 -42.68
N ARG A 446 -5.26 55.72 -43.49
CA ARG A 446 -5.71 54.80 -44.53
C ARG A 446 -6.25 53.55 -43.86
N CYS A 447 -7.55 53.31 -44.00
CA CYS A 447 -8.15 52.05 -43.62
C CYS A 447 -8.18 51.18 -44.89
N SER A 448 -7.32 50.16 -44.91
CA SER A 448 -7.48 49.01 -45.80
C SER A 448 -7.57 47.79 -44.89
N SER A 449 -8.78 47.49 -44.44
CA SER A 449 -9.05 46.24 -43.72
C SER A 449 -10.06 45.43 -44.52
N GLU A 450 -9.58 44.32 -45.07
CA GLU A 450 -10.45 43.25 -45.53
C GLU A 450 -10.99 42.55 -44.28
N ARG A 451 -12.30 42.59 -44.08
CA ARG A 451 -12.97 41.93 -42.96
C ARG A 451 -13.79 40.76 -43.48
N ARG A 452 -13.44 39.56 -43.01
CA ARG A 452 -14.19 38.33 -43.26
C ARG A 452 -15.11 38.07 -42.07
N GLN A 453 -16.42 38.13 -42.30
CA GLN A 453 -17.43 37.80 -41.30
C GLN A 453 -17.98 36.40 -41.57
N THR A 454 -17.77 35.46 -40.65
CA THR A 454 -18.27 34.08 -40.73
C THR A 454 -19.54 33.85 -39.92
N HIS A 455 -19.82 34.70 -38.92
CA HIS A 455 -20.96 34.56 -38.01
C HIS A 455 -21.75 35.87 -37.90
N THR A 456 -23.04 35.75 -37.62
CA THR A 456 -23.93 36.86 -37.25
C THR A 456 -24.49 36.66 -35.84
N ASN A 457 -25.35 37.57 -35.38
CA ASN A 457 -26.07 37.49 -34.10
C ASN A 457 -25.18 37.52 -32.84
N TYR A 458 -24.12 38.34 -32.86
CA TYR A 458 -23.33 38.61 -31.66
C TYR A 458 -24.19 39.23 -30.54
N PRO A 459 -23.96 38.86 -29.27
CA PRO A 459 -24.69 39.43 -28.13
C PRO A 459 -24.67 40.95 -28.09
N ARG A 460 -25.78 41.54 -27.65
CA ARG A 460 -25.91 42.97 -27.38
C ARG A 460 -25.90 43.23 -25.87
N SER A 461 -25.69 44.49 -25.48
CA SER A 461 -25.57 44.87 -24.07
C SER A 461 -26.85 44.69 -23.23
N VAL A 462 -28.02 44.51 -23.86
CA VAL A 462 -29.30 44.30 -23.18
C VAL A 462 -29.68 42.82 -23.25
N LEU A 463 -29.73 42.17 -22.09
CA LEU A 463 -30.08 40.76 -21.92
C LEU A 463 -31.50 40.64 -21.37
N ARG A 464 -32.38 39.93 -22.08
CA ARG A 464 -33.80 39.77 -21.68
C ARG A 464 -34.01 38.40 -21.05
N PHE A 465 -34.22 38.36 -19.73
CA PHE A 465 -34.54 37.14 -18.99
C PHE A 465 -35.63 37.40 -17.95
N PRO A 466 -36.63 36.50 -17.78
CA PRO A 466 -37.72 36.71 -16.83
C PRO A 466 -37.24 36.59 -15.38
N SER A 467 -37.75 37.46 -14.49
CA SER A 467 -37.49 37.37 -13.05
C SER A 467 -38.24 36.19 -12.40
N VAL A 468 -37.62 35.52 -11.42
CA VAL A 468 -38.21 34.38 -10.69
C VAL A 468 -39.34 34.86 -9.76
N GLN A 469 -40.56 34.29 -9.90
CA GLN A 469 -41.76 34.73 -9.15
C GLN A 469 -42.02 33.93 -7.85
N LYS A 470 -41.62 32.65 -7.81
CA LYS A 470 -41.79 31.73 -6.66
C LYS A 470 -40.45 31.08 -6.33
N GLY A 471 -39.46 31.91 -6.05
CA GLY A 471 -38.11 31.46 -5.70
C GLY A 471 -38.06 30.91 -4.28
N VAL A 472 -37.05 30.10 -4.02
CA VAL A 472 -36.69 29.60 -2.69
C VAL A 472 -35.81 30.58 -1.90
N HIS A 473 -35.36 31.66 -2.54
CA HIS A 473 -34.68 32.79 -1.91
C HIS A 473 -35.33 34.12 -2.35
N PRO A 474 -35.44 35.14 -1.46
CA PRO A 474 -36.09 36.41 -1.78
C PRO A 474 -35.51 37.16 -3.00
N THR A 475 -34.22 37.00 -3.27
CA THR A 475 -33.50 37.63 -4.40
C THR A 475 -33.04 36.63 -5.46
N GLN A 476 -33.64 35.44 -5.52
CA GLN A 476 -33.22 34.39 -6.46
C GLN A 476 -33.15 34.89 -7.91
N LYS A 477 -31.97 34.77 -8.51
CA LYS A 477 -31.75 35.07 -9.93
C LYS A 477 -32.19 33.91 -10.83
N PRO A 478 -32.58 34.18 -12.10
CA PRO A 478 -32.92 33.14 -13.08
C PRO A 478 -31.70 32.30 -13.43
N VAL A 479 -31.89 30.98 -13.54
CA VAL A 479 -30.80 30.05 -13.89
C VAL A 479 -30.34 30.29 -15.32
N GLU A 480 -31.25 30.65 -16.22
CA GLU A 480 -30.99 30.90 -17.64
C GLU A 480 -30.08 32.11 -17.86
N LEU A 481 -30.22 33.14 -17.03
CA LEU A 481 -29.31 34.30 -17.05
C LEU A 481 -27.89 33.88 -16.65
N PHE A 482 -27.77 33.09 -15.57
CA PHE A 482 -26.47 32.64 -15.08
C PHE A 482 -25.85 31.55 -15.96
N ASP A 483 -26.65 30.70 -16.63
CA ASP A 483 -26.17 29.77 -17.65
C ASP A 483 -25.56 30.54 -18.83
N TRP A 484 -26.23 31.59 -19.30
CA TRP A 484 -25.67 32.48 -20.32
C TRP A 484 -24.36 33.12 -19.86
N ILE A 485 -24.29 33.63 -18.63
CA ILE A 485 -23.06 34.22 -18.05
C ILE A 485 -21.93 33.17 -17.98
N VAL A 486 -22.20 32.00 -17.42
CA VAL A 486 -21.23 30.91 -17.27
C VAL A 486 -20.70 30.49 -18.63
N ARG A 487 -21.57 30.23 -19.61
CA ARG A 487 -21.14 29.84 -20.95
C ARG A 487 -20.39 30.94 -21.67
N THR A 488 -20.72 32.21 -21.42
CA THR A 488 -20.05 33.36 -22.02
C THR A 488 -18.65 33.58 -21.48
N TYR A 489 -18.40 33.36 -20.20
CA TYR A 489 -17.14 33.76 -19.56
C TYR A 489 -16.30 32.60 -18.99
N SER A 490 -16.65 31.35 -19.33
CA SER A 490 -15.89 30.15 -18.98
C SER A 490 -16.00 29.07 -20.06
N ASN A 491 -15.14 28.05 -20.01
CA ASN A 491 -15.13 26.86 -20.86
C ASN A 491 -15.56 25.60 -20.08
N PRO A 492 -16.01 24.52 -20.75
CA PRO A 492 -16.25 23.24 -20.08
C PRO A 492 -15.03 22.78 -19.25
N GLY A 493 -15.26 22.32 -18.03
CA GLY A 493 -14.22 21.92 -17.07
C GLY A 493 -13.60 23.06 -16.23
N ASP A 494 -13.84 24.33 -16.59
CA ASP A 494 -13.37 25.50 -15.82
C ASP A 494 -14.02 25.56 -14.42
N VAL A 495 -13.38 26.27 -13.50
CA VAL A 495 -13.87 26.46 -12.12
C VAL A 495 -14.64 27.78 -12.00
N VAL A 496 -15.91 27.69 -11.58
CA VAL A 496 -16.80 28.81 -11.32
C VAL A 496 -16.98 29.01 -9.81
N LEU A 497 -16.76 30.23 -9.32
CA LEU A 497 -16.98 30.62 -7.93
C LEU A 497 -18.21 31.52 -7.80
N ASP A 498 -19.07 31.20 -6.83
CA ASP A 498 -20.05 32.12 -6.28
C ASP A 498 -19.80 32.27 -4.77
N ASN A 499 -19.28 33.43 -4.37
CA ASN A 499 -18.89 33.69 -2.99
C ASN A 499 -20.05 34.14 -2.08
N THR A 500 -21.27 34.26 -2.64
CA THR A 500 -22.53 34.55 -1.95
C THR A 500 -23.67 33.78 -2.65
N MET A 501 -23.56 32.45 -2.68
CA MET A 501 -24.35 31.62 -3.60
C MET A 501 -25.86 31.62 -3.36
N GLY A 502 -26.32 32.04 -2.18
CA GLY A 502 -27.73 32.12 -1.83
C GLY A 502 -28.43 30.77 -2.02
N SER A 503 -29.37 30.72 -2.96
CA SER A 503 -30.10 29.49 -3.30
C SER A 503 -29.42 28.60 -4.34
N GLY A 504 -28.21 28.90 -4.79
CA GLY A 504 -27.42 28.05 -5.68
C GLY A 504 -27.67 28.22 -7.19
N THR A 505 -28.24 29.35 -7.63
CA THR A 505 -28.51 29.61 -9.06
C THR A 505 -27.25 29.46 -9.93
N THR A 506 -26.14 30.08 -9.53
CA THR A 506 -24.85 29.97 -10.24
C THR A 506 -24.34 28.54 -10.28
N GLY A 507 -24.49 27.80 -9.18
CA GLY A 507 -24.07 26.41 -9.10
C GLY A 507 -24.85 25.50 -10.04
N CYS A 508 -26.18 25.68 -10.13
CA CYS A 508 -27.01 24.95 -11.09
C CYS A 508 -26.56 25.23 -12.54
N ALA A 509 -26.32 26.49 -12.87
CA ALA A 509 -25.83 26.89 -14.20
C ALA A 509 -24.43 26.32 -14.50
N ALA A 510 -23.51 26.35 -13.54
CA ALA A 510 -22.16 25.81 -13.69
C ALA A 510 -22.17 24.30 -13.94
N VAL A 511 -22.91 23.53 -13.13
CA VAL A 511 -23.01 22.07 -13.27
C VAL A 511 -23.70 21.68 -14.58
N ALA A 512 -24.83 22.34 -14.92
CA ALA A 512 -25.53 22.09 -16.18
C ALA A 512 -24.62 22.33 -17.40
N ALA A 513 -23.79 23.36 -17.34
CA ALA A 513 -22.83 23.67 -18.38
C ALA A 513 -21.55 22.78 -18.33
N GLY A 514 -21.41 21.83 -17.40
CA GLY A 514 -20.23 20.97 -17.31
C GLY A 514 -18.97 21.68 -16.77
N ARG A 515 -19.13 22.65 -15.88
CA ARG A 515 -18.06 23.34 -15.15
C ARG A 515 -17.95 22.80 -13.72
N LYS A 516 -16.78 22.94 -13.11
CA LYS A 516 -16.61 22.75 -11.66
C LYS A 516 -17.16 23.96 -10.92
N PHE A 517 -17.69 23.77 -9.71
CA PHE A 517 -18.33 24.83 -8.95
C PHE A 517 -17.80 24.92 -7.51
N ILE A 518 -17.54 26.15 -7.06
CA ILE A 518 -17.28 26.50 -5.66
C ILE A 518 -18.37 27.45 -5.19
N GLY A 519 -19.11 27.08 -4.15
CA GLY A 519 -20.20 27.90 -3.60
C GLY A 519 -20.00 28.19 -2.13
N ILE A 520 -20.11 29.46 -1.72
CA ILE A 520 -20.04 29.89 -0.32
C ILE A 520 -21.38 30.50 0.09
N GLU A 521 -21.95 30.03 1.19
CA GLU A 521 -23.15 30.61 1.80
C GLU A 521 -22.98 30.64 3.32
N ARG A 522 -23.36 31.77 3.94
CA ARG A 522 -23.24 31.97 5.40
C ARG A 522 -24.44 31.40 6.13
N ASP A 523 -25.62 31.50 5.54
CA ASP A 523 -26.87 31.03 6.13
C ASP A 523 -27.03 29.50 5.98
N PRO A 524 -27.12 28.73 7.08
CA PRO A 524 -27.24 27.28 7.00
C PRO A 524 -28.49 26.78 6.26
N GLU A 525 -29.61 27.51 6.31
CA GLU A 525 -30.85 27.11 5.64
C GLU A 525 -30.72 27.27 4.13
N PHE A 526 -30.25 28.44 3.67
CA PHE A 526 -30.00 28.66 2.24
C PHE A 526 -28.89 27.78 1.70
N PHE A 527 -27.86 27.50 2.50
CA PHE A 527 -26.81 26.53 2.16
C PHE A 527 -27.40 25.15 1.83
N GLN A 528 -28.32 24.63 2.65
CA GLN A 528 -28.96 23.33 2.39
C GLN A 528 -29.87 23.37 1.16
N ILE A 529 -30.59 24.47 0.94
CA ILE A 529 -31.41 24.66 -0.26
C ILE A 529 -30.54 24.65 -1.52
N ALA A 530 -29.44 25.42 -1.53
CA ALA A 530 -28.49 25.46 -2.63
C ALA A 530 -27.88 24.09 -2.91
N LYS A 531 -27.42 23.39 -1.86
CA LYS A 531 -26.87 22.04 -1.96
C LYS A 531 -27.82 21.08 -2.68
N LYS A 532 -29.08 20.99 -2.21
CA LYS A 532 -30.09 20.12 -2.83
C LYS A 532 -30.36 20.48 -4.29
N ARG A 533 -30.44 21.77 -4.61
CA ARG A 533 -30.68 22.24 -5.98
C ARG A 533 -29.52 21.86 -6.91
N ILE A 534 -28.29 22.08 -6.49
CA ILE A 534 -27.10 21.79 -7.29
C ILE A 534 -26.92 20.27 -7.48
N GLU A 535 -27.13 19.47 -6.44
CA GLU A 535 -27.07 18.00 -6.50
C GLU A 535 -28.13 17.39 -7.42
N SER A 536 -29.25 18.08 -7.65
CA SER A 536 -30.32 17.63 -8.53
C SER A 536 -30.11 17.94 -10.02
N VAL A 537 -29.04 18.66 -10.37
CA VAL A 537 -28.77 19.04 -11.77
C VAL A 537 -27.95 17.94 -12.45
N GLU A 538 -28.50 17.41 -13.53
CA GLU A 538 -27.75 16.58 -14.46
C GLU A 538 -26.97 17.47 -15.45
N PRO A 539 -25.68 17.20 -15.72
CA PRO A 539 -24.92 17.94 -16.72
C PRO A 539 -25.54 17.75 -18.12
N ASP A 540 -25.61 18.81 -18.93
CA ASP A 540 -26.00 18.69 -20.34
C ASP A 540 -24.95 17.85 -21.09
N LEU A 541 -25.24 16.55 -21.27
CA LEU A 541 -24.62 15.75 -22.33
C LEU A 541 -25.20 16.26 -23.65
N LEU A 542 -24.48 17.11 -24.39
CA LEU A 542 -24.95 17.49 -25.71
C LEU A 542 -25.07 16.22 -26.61
N PRO A 543 -26.21 16.04 -27.29
CA PRO A 543 -26.42 14.97 -28.26
C PRO A 543 -25.90 15.40 -29.65
N ASP A 544 -25.10 14.53 -30.27
CA ASP A 544 -25.02 14.39 -31.73
C ASP A 544 -25.62 13.03 -32.11
N ALA A 545 -26.45 13.03 -33.15
CA ALA A 545 -27.49 12.05 -33.39
C ALA A 545 -27.06 10.74 -34.10
N VAL A 546 -27.89 9.70 -33.85
CA VAL A 546 -28.37 8.61 -34.73
C VAL A 546 -27.90 7.16 -34.42
N SER A 547 -28.94 6.32 -34.16
CA SER A 547 -29.09 4.86 -34.41
C SER A 547 -28.52 3.88 -33.38
N ALA A 548 -29.14 2.76 -33.01
CA ALA A 548 -30.49 2.18 -33.08
C ALA A 548 -30.38 0.82 -32.32
N ALA A 549 -31.51 0.29 -31.86
CA ALA A 549 -31.69 -0.94 -31.08
C ALA A 549 -30.94 -2.19 -31.59
N THR A 550 -30.68 -3.19 -30.72
CA THR A 550 -31.28 -4.55 -30.81
C THR A 550 -30.68 -5.64 -29.88
N HIS A 551 -31.59 -6.50 -29.35
CA HIS A 551 -31.48 -7.92 -28.89
C HIS A 551 -30.45 -8.27 -27.78
N GLY A 552 -30.76 -8.97 -26.68
CA GLY A 552 -31.62 -10.14 -26.43
C GLY A 552 -30.73 -11.39 -26.31
N VAL A 553 -30.81 -12.17 -25.20
CA VAL A 553 -30.72 -13.66 -25.08
C VAL A 553 -30.61 -14.07 -23.60
N GLU A 554 -31.29 -15.18 -23.29
CA GLU A 554 -31.55 -15.85 -22.02
C GLU A 554 -30.38 -16.69 -21.43
N ASP A 555 -30.43 -16.82 -20.10
CA ASP A 555 -30.33 -18.03 -19.24
C ASP A 555 -29.18 -19.05 -19.37
N VAL A 556 -28.54 -19.37 -18.22
CA VAL A 556 -28.18 -20.76 -17.85
C VAL A 556 -27.84 -20.88 -16.35
N GLY A 557 -28.41 -21.93 -15.75
CA GLY A 557 -28.40 -22.24 -14.33
C GLY A 557 -27.07 -22.70 -13.72
N LEU A 558 -26.98 -22.46 -12.41
CA LEU A 558 -25.92 -22.92 -11.51
C LEU A 558 -26.37 -24.19 -10.80
N THR A 559 -25.64 -25.30 -10.99
CA THR A 559 -25.71 -26.48 -10.11
C THR A 559 -24.37 -26.67 -9.40
N SER A 560 -24.46 -26.85 -8.08
CA SER A 560 -23.34 -27.17 -7.18
C SER A 560 -23.20 -28.69 -7.08
N PRO A 561 -22.01 -29.29 -7.18
CA PRO A 561 -21.83 -30.68 -6.78
C PRO A 561 -21.42 -30.77 -5.31
N ALA A 562 -22.11 -31.68 -4.65
CA ALA A 562 -22.00 -32.06 -3.26
C ALA A 562 -20.67 -32.73 -2.89
N ASN A 563 -20.39 -32.69 -1.58
CA ASN A 563 -19.44 -33.54 -0.88
C ASN A 563 -19.78 -35.01 -1.06
N ASP A 564 -18.80 -35.82 -1.48
CA ASP A 564 -18.82 -37.26 -1.27
C ASP A 564 -17.60 -37.69 -0.45
N ASN A 565 -17.89 -38.04 0.80
CA ASN A 565 -17.06 -38.87 1.65
C ASN A 565 -17.03 -40.29 1.08
N LEU A 566 -15.84 -40.81 0.78
CA LEU A 566 -15.65 -42.23 0.49
C LEU A 566 -14.61 -42.81 1.45
N GLY A 567 -15.13 -43.61 2.39
CA GLY A 567 -14.35 -44.47 3.26
C GLY A 567 -13.49 -45.44 2.46
N ARG A 568 -12.31 -45.74 2.99
CA ARG A 568 -11.38 -46.72 2.42
C ARG A 568 -11.06 -47.81 3.43
N LYS A 569 -11.25 -49.05 2.98
CA LYS A 569 -10.75 -50.28 3.59
C LYS A 569 -9.22 -50.31 3.54
N VAL A 570 -8.63 -50.77 4.65
CA VAL A 570 -7.20 -50.98 4.86
C VAL A 570 -6.86 -52.43 4.50
N PRO A 571 -5.90 -52.73 3.61
CA PRO A 571 -5.33 -54.08 3.47
C PRO A 571 -4.20 -54.27 4.49
N SER A 572 -4.06 -55.45 5.10
CA SER A 572 -2.99 -55.81 6.03
C SER A 572 -1.67 -56.15 5.30
N GLY A 573 -0.54 -55.67 5.81
CA GLY A 573 0.80 -55.94 5.26
C GLY A 573 1.90 -55.73 6.31
N ASP A 574 2.90 -56.61 6.24
CA ASP A 574 3.96 -56.96 7.20
C ASP A 574 4.98 -55.82 7.53
N LEU A 575 5.44 -55.72 8.79
CA LEU A 575 6.16 -54.55 9.39
C LEU A 575 7.67 -54.79 9.65
N THR A 576 8.42 -55.36 8.70
CA THR A 576 9.86 -55.70 8.86
C THR A 576 10.85 -54.69 8.25
N GLY A 577 10.45 -53.42 8.10
CA GLY A 577 11.08 -52.50 7.12
C GLY A 577 12.06 -51.41 7.58
N ALA A 578 12.49 -51.33 8.85
CA ALA A 578 13.33 -50.21 9.35
C ALA A 578 14.73 -50.65 9.81
N MET A 579 15.75 -49.84 9.50
CA MET A 579 17.16 -50.02 9.90
C MET A 579 17.77 -48.69 10.36
N VAL A 580 18.57 -48.71 11.43
CA VAL A 580 19.37 -47.59 11.92
C VAL A 580 20.84 -47.96 11.85
N ILE A 581 21.69 -47.08 11.31
CA ILE A 581 23.13 -47.29 11.15
C ILE A 581 23.88 -46.27 12.01
N ASN A 582 24.71 -46.76 12.93
CA ASN A 582 25.59 -45.89 13.71
C ASN A 582 26.87 -45.55 12.93
N SER A 583 26.89 -44.39 12.27
CA SER A 583 28.04 -43.93 11.46
C SER A 583 27.93 -42.43 11.19
N ASP A 584 29.04 -41.81 10.78
CA ASP A 584 29.01 -40.55 10.06
C ASP A 584 28.20 -40.69 8.76
N CYS A 585 27.33 -39.72 8.50
CA CYS A 585 26.34 -39.79 7.42
C CYS A 585 27.00 -39.82 6.04
N LEU A 586 27.96 -38.95 5.77
CA LEU A 586 28.67 -38.89 4.49
C LEU A 586 29.47 -40.16 4.23
N THR A 587 30.12 -40.68 5.27
CA THR A 587 30.91 -41.91 5.19
C THR A 587 30.04 -43.11 4.84
N GLU A 588 28.86 -43.22 5.45
CA GLU A 588 27.95 -44.33 5.20
C GLU A 588 27.21 -44.19 3.86
N MET A 589 26.73 -42.98 3.54
CA MET A 589 26.06 -42.71 2.27
C MET A 589 26.92 -43.09 1.06
N LYS A 590 28.24 -42.86 1.11
CA LYS A 590 29.20 -43.26 0.05
C LYS A 590 29.28 -44.77 -0.20
N LYS A 591 28.90 -45.60 0.77
CA LYS A 591 28.85 -47.06 0.61
C LYS A 591 27.54 -47.54 -0.01
N MET A 592 26.48 -46.73 0.09
CA MET A 592 25.16 -47.05 -0.44
C MET A 592 25.14 -46.92 -1.97
N ALA A 593 24.40 -47.82 -2.63
CA ALA A 593 24.28 -47.81 -4.09
C ALA A 593 23.48 -46.60 -4.61
N ASP A 594 23.79 -46.17 -5.83
CA ASP A 594 23.07 -45.11 -6.53
C ASP A 594 21.59 -45.45 -6.69
N GLY A 595 20.70 -44.47 -6.50
CA GLY A 595 19.25 -44.67 -6.65
C GLY A 595 18.62 -45.67 -5.67
N SER A 596 19.29 -46.00 -4.56
CA SER A 596 18.84 -47.00 -3.59
C SER A 596 17.71 -46.55 -2.66
N VAL A 597 17.38 -45.24 -2.65
CA VAL A 597 16.36 -44.66 -1.77
C VAL A 597 15.41 -43.78 -2.59
N ASP A 598 14.09 -43.98 -2.47
CA ASP A 598 13.14 -43.21 -3.26
C ASP A 598 13.08 -41.73 -2.85
N ILE A 599 13.03 -41.46 -1.53
CA ILE A 599 13.07 -40.09 -0.99
C ILE A 599 13.96 -39.98 0.24
N ILE A 600 14.55 -38.80 0.40
CA ILE A 600 15.30 -38.42 1.60
C ILE A 600 14.51 -37.34 2.33
N VAL A 601 14.23 -37.53 3.62
CA VAL A 601 13.57 -36.54 4.48
C VAL A 601 14.48 -36.31 5.67
N THR A 602 15.05 -35.11 5.80
CA THR A 602 16.18 -34.92 6.71
C THR A 602 16.34 -33.50 7.22
N SER A 603 17.07 -33.37 8.33
CA SER A 603 17.36 -32.14 9.04
C SER A 603 18.82 -32.13 9.54
N PRO A 604 19.78 -31.66 8.72
CA PRO A 604 21.17 -31.59 9.17
C PRO A 604 21.37 -30.50 10.25
N PRO A 605 22.49 -30.51 10.98
CA PRO A 605 22.90 -29.41 11.86
C PRO A 605 22.92 -28.04 11.17
N TYR A 606 22.48 -27.00 11.89
CA TYR A 606 22.23 -25.66 11.35
C TYR A 606 23.35 -24.67 11.56
N ASN A 607 24.49 -25.05 12.12
CA ASN A 607 25.62 -24.19 12.41
C ASN A 607 25.27 -22.96 13.25
N LEU A 608 24.60 -23.18 14.40
CA LEU A 608 24.08 -22.12 15.27
C LEU A 608 25.11 -21.49 16.20
N GLY A 609 26.26 -22.13 16.40
CA GLY A 609 27.29 -21.71 17.36
C GLY A 609 28.22 -20.58 16.88
N GLU A 610 28.23 -20.25 15.59
CA GLU A 610 29.08 -19.16 15.04
C GLU A 610 28.47 -17.74 15.12
N GLY A 611 27.22 -17.58 15.56
CA GLY A 611 26.50 -16.30 15.50
C GLY A 611 26.25 -15.62 16.85
N GLN A 612 26.22 -14.27 16.87
CA GLN A 612 25.62 -13.50 17.98
C GLN A 612 24.09 -13.70 18.16
N GLY A 613 23.47 -14.50 17.30
CA GLY A 613 22.09 -15.01 17.45
C GLY A 613 22.01 -16.44 18.01
N GLY A 614 23.16 -17.09 18.25
CA GLY A 614 23.29 -18.30 19.05
C GLY A 614 23.27 -17.95 20.54
N PHE A 615 22.85 -18.90 21.37
CA PHE A 615 22.72 -18.77 22.82
C PHE A 615 23.88 -17.93 23.41
N PRO A 616 23.61 -16.83 24.17
CA PRO A 616 24.68 -15.98 24.68
C PRO A 616 25.61 -16.80 25.56
N THR A 617 26.82 -17.01 25.08
CA THR A 617 27.90 -17.63 25.83
C THR A 617 28.37 -16.62 26.88
N GLN A 618 28.63 -17.11 28.09
CA GLN A 618 29.19 -16.40 29.25
C GLN A 618 28.25 -15.67 30.22
N ASN A 619 27.14 -15.00 29.83
CA ASN A 619 26.27 -14.29 30.82
C ASN A 619 24.74 -14.31 30.53
N GLY A 620 24.26 -15.16 29.62
CA GLY A 620 22.85 -15.17 29.19
C GLY A 620 21.88 -15.90 30.13
N LYS A 621 20.57 -15.57 30.02
CA LYS A 621 19.41 -16.15 30.73
C LYS A 621 19.20 -17.68 30.56
N TRP A 622 20.18 -18.41 30.05
CA TRP A 622 20.10 -19.80 29.59
C TRP A 622 21.11 -20.69 30.31
N LYS A 623 20.88 -20.94 31.60
CA LYS A 623 21.63 -21.98 32.34
C LYS A 623 21.18 -23.40 31.99
N SER A 624 20.06 -23.59 31.28
CA SER A 624 19.35 -24.87 31.09
C SER A 624 19.04 -25.26 29.63
N ALA A 625 19.54 -24.55 28.61
CA ALA A 625 19.32 -24.92 27.21
C ALA A 625 20.19 -26.14 26.84
N LYS A 626 19.56 -27.31 26.59
CA LYS A 626 20.26 -28.57 26.26
C LYS A 626 21.20 -28.44 25.05
N LEU A 627 20.87 -27.62 24.04
CA LEU A 627 21.70 -27.35 22.86
C LEU A 627 22.98 -26.54 23.16
N ARG A 628 23.15 -25.99 24.36
CA ARG A 628 24.33 -25.18 24.72
C ARG A 628 25.62 -26.00 24.70
N GLU A 629 25.51 -27.31 24.94
CA GLU A 629 26.65 -28.25 24.98
C GLU A 629 26.87 -28.95 23.64
N GLY A 630 26.17 -28.52 22.58
CA GLY A 630 26.17 -29.17 21.28
C GLY A 630 25.22 -30.37 21.24
N TYR A 631 25.47 -31.25 20.28
CA TYR A 631 24.88 -32.59 20.24
C TYR A 631 25.85 -33.58 20.89
N ASP A 632 25.35 -34.75 21.26
CA ASP A 632 26.22 -35.81 21.78
C ASP A 632 27.35 -36.13 20.76
N GLY A 633 28.59 -35.87 21.17
CA GLY A 633 29.81 -36.13 20.38
C GLY A 633 30.19 -35.10 19.30
N HIS A 634 29.42 -34.02 19.06
CA HIS A 634 29.77 -33.02 18.03
C HIS A 634 29.24 -31.59 18.28
N GLY A 635 30.01 -30.59 17.85
CA GLY A 635 29.64 -29.17 17.94
C GLY A 635 28.92 -28.64 16.69
N ASP A 636 28.03 -27.65 16.87
CA ASP A 636 27.26 -27.00 15.79
C ASP A 636 27.82 -25.60 15.44
N ALA A 637 29.13 -25.50 15.20
CA ALA A 637 29.87 -24.22 15.09
C ALA A 637 31.07 -24.29 14.11
N MET A 638 30.84 -24.78 12.90
CA MET A 638 31.84 -24.88 11.84
C MET A 638 32.03 -23.53 11.11
N PRO A 639 33.26 -23.15 10.71
CA PRO A 639 33.49 -21.98 9.85
C PRO A 639 32.54 -21.95 8.65
N HIS A 640 31.96 -20.77 8.36
CA HIS A 640 30.92 -20.65 7.34
C HIS A 640 31.29 -21.28 5.99
N GLU A 641 32.53 -21.11 5.52
CA GLU A 641 32.99 -21.67 4.24
C GLU A 641 33.06 -23.20 4.26
N ASP A 642 33.61 -23.77 5.33
CA ASP A 642 33.67 -25.21 5.56
C ASP A 642 32.26 -25.80 5.65
N TYR A 643 31.35 -25.10 6.32
CA TYR A 643 29.95 -25.52 6.46
C TYR A 643 29.21 -25.53 5.12
N VAL A 644 29.47 -24.52 4.27
CA VAL A 644 28.93 -24.50 2.90
C VAL A 644 29.48 -25.67 2.09
N ALA A 645 30.79 -25.92 2.15
CA ALA A 645 31.42 -27.02 1.43
C ALA A 645 30.88 -28.39 1.88
N TRP A 646 30.74 -28.58 3.19
CA TRP A 646 30.18 -29.80 3.79
C TRP A 646 28.73 -30.03 3.38
N GLN A 647 27.86 -29.01 3.48
CA GLN A 647 26.46 -29.11 3.05
C GLN A 647 26.31 -29.39 1.56
N ARG A 648 27.18 -28.81 0.71
CA ARG A 648 27.18 -29.08 -0.73
C ARG A 648 27.56 -30.52 -1.03
N ALA A 649 28.59 -31.05 -0.37
CA ALA A 649 28.97 -32.45 -0.49
C ALA A 649 27.83 -33.39 -0.05
N PHE A 650 27.19 -33.07 1.07
CA PHE A 650 26.03 -33.79 1.58
C PHE A 650 24.86 -33.83 0.60
N LEU A 651 24.45 -32.67 0.07
CA LEU A 651 23.35 -32.58 -0.89
C LEU A 651 23.65 -33.31 -2.20
N LEU A 652 24.91 -33.32 -2.66
CA LEU A 652 25.34 -34.08 -3.83
C LEU A 652 25.25 -35.59 -3.60
N GLU A 653 25.66 -36.08 -2.42
CA GLU A 653 25.48 -37.49 -2.05
C GLU A 653 24.00 -37.86 -1.92
N CYS A 654 23.17 -37.01 -1.30
CA CYS A 654 21.71 -37.22 -1.29
C CYS A 654 21.15 -37.33 -2.71
N TRP A 655 21.62 -36.48 -3.64
CA TRP A 655 21.17 -36.46 -5.02
C TRP A 655 21.56 -37.71 -5.82
N ARG A 656 22.70 -38.34 -5.47
CA ARG A 656 23.16 -39.62 -6.04
C ARG A 656 22.31 -40.80 -5.55
N LEU A 657 21.91 -40.79 -4.28
CA LEU A 657 21.16 -41.90 -3.66
C LEU A 657 19.71 -41.99 -4.12
N ILE A 658 19.14 -40.91 -4.67
CA ILE A 658 17.76 -40.91 -5.16
C ILE A 658 17.66 -41.29 -6.66
N PRO A 659 16.62 -42.05 -7.07
CA PRO A 659 16.38 -42.37 -8.47
C PRO A 659 15.90 -41.14 -9.27
N GLU A 660 15.74 -41.29 -10.59
CA GLU A 660 15.30 -40.20 -11.48
C GLU A 660 13.88 -39.66 -11.20
N ASP A 661 13.09 -40.41 -10.44
CA ASP A 661 11.78 -40.03 -9.93
C ASP A 661 11.77 -39.79 -8.41
N GLY A 662 12.93 -39.61 -7.78
CA GLY A 662 13.09 -39.32 -6.36
C GLY A 662 13.23 -37.84 -5.99
N ALA A 663 13.20 -37.56 -4.68
CA ALA A 663 13.31 -36.21 -4.13
C ALA A 663 13.97 -36.15 -2.74
N ILE A 664 14.52 -34.98 -2.41
CA ILE A 664 15.11 -34.63 -1.12
C ILE A 664 14.22 -33.56 -0.48
N PHE A 665 13.76 -33.81 0.73
CA PHE A 665 13.08 -32.87 1.61
C PHE A 665 14.08 -32.44 2.69
N TYR A 666 14.70 -31.30 2.44
CA TYR A 666 15.81 -30.77 3.22
C TYR A 666 15.31 -29.65 4.14
N GLN A 667 15.09 -29.98 5.42
CA GLN A 667 14.67 -29.00 6.42
C GLN A 667 15.87 -28.16 6.88
N HIS A 668 15.68 -26.85 6.89
CA HIS A 668 16.68 -25.91 7.36
C HIS A 668 16.02 -24.61 7.85
N LYS A 669 16.82 -23.73 8.44
CA LYS A 669 16.42 -22.36 8.80
C LYS A 669 17.28 -21.29 8.17
N ASN A 670 16.70 -20.11 7.99
CA ASN A 670 17.45 -18.89 7.71
C ASN A 670 18.30 -18.50 8.93
N ARG A 671 19.50 -17.99 8.70
CA ARG A 671 20.39 -17.49 9.75
C ARG A 671 20.70 -16.03 9.52
N VAL A 672 20.62 -15.22 10.57
CA VAL A 672 21.04 -13.81 10.52
C VAL A 672 22.30 -13.69 11.36
N GLN A 673 23.43 -13.45 10.71
CA GLN A 673 24.74 -13.32 11.35
C GLN A 673 25.32 -11.96 10.94
N HIS A 674 25.61 -11.11 11.94
CA HIS A 674 26.18 -9.77 11.71
C HIS A 674 25.37 -8.89 10.73
N GLY A 675 24.04 -9.01 10.74
CA GLY A 675 23.15 -8.26 9.83
C GLY A 675 23.07 -8.82 8.41
N VAL A 676 23.71 -9.96 8.15
CA VAL A 676 23.65 -10.68 6.87
C VAL A 676 22.72 -11.89 7.01
N LEU A 677 21.70 -11.96 6.16
CA LEU A 677 20.87 -13.15 5.97
C LEU A 677 21.67 -14.19 5.18
N ARG A 678 21.95 -15.33 5.81
CA ARG A 678 22.43 -16.55 5.16
C ARG A 678 21.23 -17.46 4.97
N THR A 679 20.93 -17.80 3.73
CA THR A 679 19.77 -18.64 3.40
C THR A 679 20.24 -20.06 3.09
N PRO A 680 19.39 -21.09 3.23
CA PRO A 680 19.72 -22.42 2.76
C PRO A 680 19.91 -22.48 1.23
N HIS A 681 19.47 -21.45 0.49
CA HIS A 681 19.73 -21.34 -0.94
C HIS A 681 21.24 -21.24 -1.25
N ASP A 682 22.01 -20.58 -0.39
CA ASP A 682 23.47 -20.43 -0.54
C ASP A 682 24.22 -21.78 -0.42
N LEU A 683 23.60 -22.74 0.27
CA LEU A 683 24.10 -24.09 0.50
C LEU A 683 23.82 -25.03 -0.69
N ASN A 684 22.92 -24.65 -1.59
CA ASN A 684 22.53 -25.47 -2.74
C ASN A 684 23.68 -25.58 -3.76
N PRO A 685 24.19 -26.78 -4.10
CA PRO A 685 25.26 -26.95 -5.10
C PRO A 685 24.78 -26.83 -6.56
N GLY A 686 23.61 -26.22 -6.80
CA GLY A 686 23.01 -26.09 -8.13
C GLY A 686 21.90 -27.11 -8.44
N LEU A 687 21.36 -27.78 -7.42
CA LEU A 687 20.26 -28.72 -7.59
C LEU A 687 18.93 -27.99 -7.91
N PRO A 688 18.05 -28.58 -8.74
CA PRO A 688 16.73 -28.01 -9.03
C PRO A 688 15.84 -27.90 -7.78
N VAL A 689 15.53 -26.66 -7.37
CA VAL A 689 14.61 -26.38 -6.25
C VAL A 689 13.17 -26.47 -6.75
N ARG A 690 12.50 -27.61 -6.51
CA ARG A 690 11.09 -27.82 -6.88
C ARG A 690 10.18 -26.81 -6.20
N GLN A 691 10.38 -26.62 -4.90
CA GLN A 691 9.59 -25.77 -4.04
C GLN A 691 10.31 -25.57 -2.70
N ILE A 692 9.98 -24.49 -1.99
CA ILE A 692 10.30 -24.32 -0.58
C ILE A 692 8.98 -24.35 0.20
N ILE A 693 8.86 -25.29 1.13
CA ILE A 693 7.74 -25.42 2.06
C ILE A 693 8.09 -24.65 3.33
N VAL A 694 7.10 -24.00 3.95
CA VAL A 694 7.20 -23.32 5.24
C VAL A 694 6.67 -24.24 6.31
N TRP A 695 7.48 -24.52 7.33
CA TRP A 695 7.04 -25.15 8.55
C TRP A 695 6.67 -24.07 9.58
N ASP A 696 5.38 -23.90 9.85
CA ASP A 696 4.84 -23.09 10.94
C ASP A 696 4.90 -23.87 12.27
N ARG A 697 5.80 -23.45 13.15
CA ARG A 697 6.00 -24.04 14.48
C ARG A 697 5.03 -23.47 15.52
N GLY A 698 4.10 -22.61 15.11
CA GLY A 698 3.04 -22.01 15.92
C GLY A 698 3.51 -20.82 16.77
N SER A 699 4.57 -20.98 17.55
CA SER A 699 5.15 -19.87 18.32
C SER A 699 6.63 -20.10 18.63
N GLY A 700 7.40 -19.02 18.67
CA GLY A 700 8.77 -19.00 19.17
C GLY A 700 8.87 -18.22 20.49
N MET A 701 10.06 -18.18 21.07
CA MET A 701 10.34 -17.29 22.21
C MET A 701 10.83 -15.94 21.68
N ASN A 702 10.14 -14.86 22.07
CA ASN A 702 10.53 -13.51 21.68
C ASN A 702 11.47 -12.87 22.70
N PHE A 703 12.67 -12.48 22.26
CA PHE A 703 13.65 -11.78 23.10
C PHE A 703 13.84 -10.31 22.70
N ASN A 704 13.24 -9.87 21.58
CA ASN A 704 13.46 -8.54 21.03
C ASN A 704 12.11 -7.84 20.76
N ARG A 705 12.01 -6.56 21.15
CA ARG A 705 10.82 -5.75 20.93
C ARG A 705 10.77 -5.12 19.54
N SER A 706 11.81 -5.27 18.72
CA SER A 706 11.97 -4.55 17.44
C SER A 706 11.59 -5.34 16.19
N PHE A 707 11.12 -6.59 16.34
CA PHE A 707 10.66 -7.42 15.22
C PHE A 707 9.68 -8.52 15.66
N ALA A 708 9.13 -9.26 14.69
CA ALA A 708 8.13 -10.28 14.96
C ALA A 708 8.77 -11.62 15.38
N THR A 709 8.17 -12.36 16.30
CA THR A 709 8.75 -13.60 16.84
C THR A 709 9.03 -14.61 15.72
N PRO A 710 10.28 -15.08 15.55
CA PRO A 710 10.59 -16.13 14.60
C PRO A 710 9.88 -17.43 14.95
N SER A 711 9.00 -17.89 14.07
CA SER A 711 8.13 -19.05 14.27
C SER A 711 8.18 -20.04 13.13
N HIS A 712 8.83 -19.70 12.02
CA HIS A 712 8.90 -20.57 10.86
C HIS A 712 10.30 -21.13 10.58
N GLU A 713 10.32 -22.28 9.93
CA GLU A 713 11.49 -22.85 9.26
C GLU A 713 11.11 -23.24 7.82
N VAL A 714 12.08 -23.69 7.03
CA VAL A 714 11.88 -23.99 5.62
C VAL A 714 12.29 -25.42 5.27
N ILE A 715 11.58 -26.04 4.35
CA ILE A 715 11.92 -27.36 3.80
C ILE A 715 12.10 -27.20 2.30
N TYR A 716 13.34 -27.33 1.84
CA TYR A 716 13.66 -27.32 0.43
C TYR A 716 13.31 -28.67 -0.17
N VAL A 717 12.53 -28.65 -1.25
CA VAL A 717 12.23 -29.82 -2.05
C VAL A 717 13.18 -29.79 -3.24
N PHE A 718 14.24 -30.57 -3.21
CA PHE A 718 15.07 -30.82 -4.40
C PHE A 718 14.52 -32.06 -5.07
N ALA A 719 14.06 -31.94 -6.32
CA ALA A 719 13.39 -33.07 -6.98
C ALA A 719 13.91 -33.28 -8.39
N LYS A 720 14.13 -34.55 -8.73
CA LYS A 720 14.50 -34.95 -10.09
C LYS A 720 13.35 -34.68 -11.07
N PRO A 721 13.62 -34.56 -12.39
CA PRO A 721 12.61 -34.17 -13.37
C PRO A 721 11.37 -35.09 -13.41
N LYS A 722 11.54 -36.41 -13.16
CA LYS A 722 10.44 -37.37 -13.21
C LYS A 722 9.66 -37.49 -11.90
N PHE A 723 10.14 -36.92 -10.79
CA PHE A 723 9.45 -36.98 -9.49
C PHE A 723 8.04 -36.36 -9.59
N ARG A 724 7.07 -37.06 -9.01
CA ARG A 724 5.65 -36.65 -8.93
C ARG A 724 5.15 -36.87 -7.51
N PHE A 725 4.35 -35.93 -7.02
CA PHE A 725 3.57 -36.15 -5.80
C PHE A 725 2.38 -37.08 -6.10
N ARG A 726 1.92 -37.78 -5.07
CA ARG A 726 0.71 -38.61 -5.11
C ARG A 726 -0.49 -37.75 -5.46
N LYS A 727 -1.31 -38.19 -6.41
CA LYS A 727 -2.54 -37.47 -6.79
C LYS A 727 -3.47 -37.30 -5.58
N GLY A 728 -3.97 -36.08 -5.39
CA GLY A 728 -4.94 -35.79 -4.33
C GLY A 728 -4.35 -35.61 -2.93
N HIS A 729 -3.02 -35.44 -2.78
CA HIS A 729 -2.40 -35.23 -1.46
C HIS A 729 -2.92 -33.98 -0.72
N GLY A 730 -3.42 -32.96 -1.43
CA GLY A 730 -4.15 -31.83 -0.84
C GLY A 730 -3.33 -30.86 0.04
N LEU A 731 -2.03 -31.08 0.17
CA LEU A 731 -1.15 -30.29 1.05
C LEU A 731 -0.82 -28.91 0.49
N LYS A 732 -0.59 -27.99 1.43
CA LYS A 732 -0.27 -26.57 1.20
C LYS A 732 1.22 -26.35 1.48
N ASP A 733 1.79 -25.31 0.90
CA ASP A 733 3.18 -24.94 1.12
C ASP A 733 3.46 -24.34 2.51
N VAL A 734 2.44 -24.05 3.32
CA VAL A 734 2.57 -23.72 4.75
C VAL A 734 1.99 -24.87 5.57
N LEU A 735 2.85 -25.56 6.34
CA LEU A 735 2.50 -26.69 7.19
C LEU A 735 2.57 -26.27 8.66
N LYS A 736 1.44 -26.27 9.35
CA LYS A 736 1.38 -25.95 10.77
C LYS A 736 1.46 -27.20 11.62
N VAL A 737 2.63 -27.40 12.24
CA VAL A 737 2.92 -28.55 13.11
C VAL A 737 3.71 -28.03 14.31
N LEU A 738 3.23 -28.28 15.53
CA LEU A 738 3.94 -27.82 16.73
C LEU A 738 5.19 -28.69 16.99
N PRO A 739 6.29 -28.09 17.51
CA PRO A 739 7.45 -28.86 17.93
C PRO A 739 7.12 -29.89 19.00
N ASP A 740 7.81 -31.04 18.95
CA ASP A 740 7.69 -32.07 19.99
C ASP A 740 8.31 -31.59 21.31
N CYS A 741 7.63 -31.86 22.43
CA CYS A 741 7.98 -31.37 23.76
C CYS A 741 8.25 -32.55 24.71
N GLY A 742 9.32 -32.48 25.49
CA GLY A 742 9.65 -33.52 26.49
C GLY A 742 10.52 -34.67 25.98
N ASN A 743 11.06 -34.58 24.75
CA ASN A 743 12.03 -35.55 24.24
C ASN A 743 13.41 -35.37 24.91
N PRO A 744 14.15 -36.45 25.23
CA PRO A 744 15.53 -36.36 25.69
C PRO A 744 16.45 -35.69 24.66
N HIS A 745 16.23 -35.95 23.37
CA HIS A 745 16.96 -35.34 22.26
C HIS A 745 16.71 -33.82 22.22
N PRO A 746 17.75 -32.99 22.01
CA PRO A 746 17.64 -31.54 22.19
C PRO A 746 16.81 -30.82 21.10
N ALA A 747 16.65 -31.43 19.92
CA ALA A 747 15.88 -30.89 18.79
C ALA A 747 15.11 -32.00 18.04
N PRO A 748 14.07 -32.61 18.64
CA PRO A 748 13.33 -33.69 17.99
C PRO A 748 12.51 -33.16 16.80
N PHE A 749 12.53 -33.89 15.68
CA PHE A 749 11.64 -33.64 14.56
C PHE A 749 10.22 -34.14 14.93
N PRO A 750 9.14 -33.33 14.84
CA PRO A 750 7.80 -33.80 15.20
C PRO A 750 7.30 -34.80 14.15
N VAL A 751 6.90 -36.00 14.57
CA VAL A 751 6.54 -37.14 13.69
C VAL A 751 5.51 -36.79 12.61
N GLU A 752 4.56 -35.90 12.91
CA GLU A 752 3.51 -35.52 11.95
C GLU A 752 4.07 -34.79 10.71
N LEU A 753 5.14 -34.02 10.85
CA LEU A 753 5.74 -33.27 9.73
C LEU A 753 6.34 -34.19 8.63
N PRO A 754 7.27 -35.13 8.92
CA PRO A 754 7.70 -36.12 7.95
C PRO A 754 6.56 -37.02 7.49
N ARG A 755 5.58 -37.34 8.35
CA ARG A 755 4.42 -38.15 7.97
C ARG A 755 3.62 -37.51 6.84
N MET A 756 3.28 -36.22 6.96
CA MET A 756 2.61 -35.45 5.92
C MET A 756 3.40 -35.47 4.60
N ILE A 757 4.73 -35.29 4.68
CA ILE A 757 5.62 -35.32 3.52
C ILE A 757 5.63 -36.69 2.84
N ILE A 758 5.88 -37.75 3.61
CA ILE A 758 5.97 -39.14 3.12
C ILE A 758 4.63 -39.56 2.51
N GLY A 759 3.52 -39.29 3.20
CA GLY A 759 2.17 -39.63 2.76
C GLY A 759 1.72 -38.90 1.48
N ALA A 760 2.36 -37.77 1.15
CA ALA A 760 2.17 -37.05 -0.11
C ALA A 760 2.91 -37.66 -1.31
N THR A 761 3.68 -38.74 -1.10
CA THR A 761 4.45 -39.43 -2.13
C THR A 761 4.04 -40.90 -2.26
N ASP A 762 4.45 -41.52 -3.37
CA ASP A 762 4.34 -42.97 -3.59
C ASP A 762 5.66 -43.71 -3.27
N ALA A 763 6.60 -43.04 -2.59
CA ALA A 763 7.90 -43.59 -2.21
C ALA A 763 7.75 -44.85 -1.35
N LYS A 764 8.60 -45.85 -1.58
CA LYS A 764 8.63 -47.12 -0.84
C LYS A 764 9.74 -47.13 0.20
N THR A 765 10.87 -46.50 -0.08
CA THR A 765 12.04 -46.40 0.81
C THR A 765 12.32 -44.94 1.16
N VAL A 766 12.38 -44.64 2.46
CA VAL A 766 12.69 -43.32 3.02
C VAL A 766 14.03 -43.39 3.74
N CYS A 767 14.91 -42.42 3.50
CA CYS A 767 16.15 -42.28 4.26
C CYS A 767 16.19 -40.96 5.03
N ASP A 768 16.70 -41.02 6.25
CA ASP A 768 17.10 -39.84 7.03
C ASP A 768 18.56 -39.98 7.49
N PRO A 769 19.50 -39.30 6.79
CA PRO A 769 20.92 -39.33 7.14
C PRO A 769 21.28 -38.63 8.47
N PHE A 770 20.31 -38.03 9.15
CA PHE A 770 20.44 -37.40 10.46
C PHE A 770 19.24 -37.79 11.33
N CYS A 771 19.01 -39.08 11.49
CA CYS A 771 17.73 -39.55 12.04
C CYS A 771 17.52 -39.18 13.51
N GLY A 772 18.59 -38.87 14.26
CA GLY A 772 18.51 -38.47 15.66
C GLY A 772 17.70 -39.47 16.48
N SER A 773 16.65 -38.98 17.15
CA SER A 773 15.72 -39.84 17.90
C SER A 773 14.75 -40.70 17.05
N GLY A 774 14.86 -40.74 15.72
CA GLY A 774 14.12 -41.66 14.85
C GLY A 774 12.72 -41.21 14.39
N SER A 775 12.34 -39.94 14.57
CA SER A 775 10.99 -39.46 14.25
C SER A 775 10.58 -39.65 12.79
N THR A 776 11.50 -39.45 11.84
CA THR A 776 11.25 -39.69 10.40
C THR A 776 10.97 -41.17 10.13
N GLY A 777 11.65 -42.07 10.84
CA GLY A 777 11.44 -43.51 10.71
C GLY A 777 10.11 -43.98 11.28
N VAL A 778 9.69 -43.42 12.43
CA VAL A 778 8.33 -43.66 12.96
C VAL A 778 7.28 -43.23 11.94
N ALA A 779 7.42 -42.05 11.34
CA ALA A 779 6.53 -41.57 10.29
C ALA A 779 6.52 -42.49 9.04
N ALA A 780 7.69 -42.97 8.61
CA ALA A 780 7.82 -43.89 7.49
C ALA A 780 7.07 -45.20 7.76
N LEU A 781 7.22 -45.78 8.96
CA LEU A 781 6.52 -47.01 9.36
C LEU A 781 4.99 -46.80 9.45
N MET A 782 4.53 -45.67 9.98
CA MET A 782 3.11 -45.31 10.00
C MET A 782 2.50 -45.23 8.59
N GLU A 783 3.26 -44.73 7.62
CA GLU A 783 2.89 -44.70 6.20
C GLU A 783 3.28 -45.98 5.44
N ARG A 784 3.72 -47.02 6.16
CA ARG A 784 4.07 -48.37 5.66
C ARG A 784 5.18 -48.37 4.62
N ARG A 785 6.22 -47.59 4.88
CA ARG A 785 7.42 -47.45 4.05
C ARG A 785 8.61 -48.10 4.74
N LYS A 786 9.60 -48.53 3.95
CA LYS A 786 10.91 -48.93 4.46
C LYS A 786 11.67 -47.70 4.92
N PHE A 787 12.47 -47.84 5.97
CA PHE A 787 13.24 -46.75 6.56
C PHE A 787 14.71 -47.10 6.72
N ILE A 788 15.59 -46.15 6.37
CA ILE A 788 17.02 -46.20 6.63
C ILE A 788 17.39 -44.93 7.39
N GLY A 789 17.78 -45.06 8.65
CA GLY A 789 18.31 -43.96 9.47
C GLY A 789 19.83 -44.04 9.58
N ILE A 790 20.52 -42.91 9.48
CA ILE A 790 21.94 -42.82 9.84
C ILE A 790 22.08 -41.80 10.96
N GLU A 791 22.84 -42.14 12.00
CA GLU A 791 23.08 -41.27 13.14
C GLU A 791 24.46 -41.56 13.74
N GLN A 792 25.20 -40.49 14.06
CA GLN A 792 26.57 -40.62 14.57
C GLN A 792 26.59 -40.94 16.07
N SER A 793 25.65 -40.41 16.85
CA SER A 793 25.58 -40.67 18.29
C SER A 793 25.00 -42.06 18.56
N PRO A 794 25.76 -42.95 19.24
CA PRO A 794 25.26 -44.26 19.64
C PRO A 794 24.02 -44.15 20.55
N VAL A 795 23.96 -43.11 21.39
CA VAL A 795 22.83 -42.85 22.29
C VAL A 795 21.56 -42.54 21.49
N TYR A 796 21.67 -41.71 20.46
CA TYR A 796 20.53 -41.39 19.61
C TYR A 796 20.12 -42.57 18.71
N CYS A 797 21.07 -43.38 18.24
CA CYS A 797 20.76 -44.64 17.55
C CYS A 797 19.88 -45.56 18.42
N GLN A 798 20.28 -45.79 19.67
CA GLN A 798 19.50 -46.62 20.60
C GLN A 798 18.09 -46.06 20.81
N MET A 799 17.96 -44.74 21.02
CA MET A 799 16.66 -44.09 21.16
C MET A 799 15.78 -44.26 19.91
N ALA A 800 16.37 -44.18 18.72
CA ALA A 800 15.66 -44.38 17.47
C ALA A 800 15.17 -45.83 17.34
N GLU A 801 16.02 -46.82 17.60
CA GLU A 801 15.67 -48.24 17.55
C GLU A 801 14.50 -48.59 18.49
N GLU A 802 14.55 -48.12 19.74
CA GLU A 802 13.47 -48.32 20.72
C GLU A 802 12.13 -47.74 20.23
N ARG A 803 12.14 -46.54 19.66
CA ARG A 803 10.94 -45.89 19.10
C ARG A 803 10.41 -46.60 17.86
N LEU A 804 11.28 -47.10 17.00
CA LEU A 804 10.90 -47.84 15.80
C LEU A 804 10.27 -49.19 16.14
N LEU A 805 10.81 -49.90 17.14
CA LEU A 805 10.24 -51.15 17.65
C LEU A 805 8.82 -50.93 18.22
N GLY A 806 8.63 -49.88 19.01
CA GLY A 806 7.30 -49.53 19.54
C GLY A 806 6.28 -49.13 18.45
N ALA A 807 6.74 -48.54 17.34
CA ALA A 807 5.87 -48.24 16.20
C ALA A 807 5.46 -49.50 15.40
N CYS A 808 6.31 -50.54 15.38
CA CYS A 808 6.02 -51.82 14.72
C CYS A 808 5.07 -52.72 15.53
N SER A 809 5.02 -52.60 16.85
CA SER A 809 4.17 -53.43 17.73
C SER A 809 2.70 -52.99 17.81
N GLY A 810 2.33 -51.84 17.24
CA GLY A 810 0.95 -51.34 17.22
C GLY A 810 0.45 -50.76 18.54
N GLU A 811 1.31 -50.61 19.55
CA GLU A 811 0.99 -49.95 20.82
C GLU A 811 1.15 -48.43 20.69
N SER A 812 0.20 -47.76 20.03
CA SER A 812 0.18 -46.31 19.94
C SER A 812 -1.15 -45.68 20.34
N ASP A 813 -1.75 -46.17 21.42
CA ASP A 813 -2.73 -45.44 22.23
C ASP A 813 -2.26 -45.48 23.70
N GLY A 814 -1.21 -44.72 24.03
CA GLY A 814 -0.77 -44.64 25.43
C GLY A 814 0.66 -44.21 25.73
N LEU A 815 1.29 -43.32 24.95
CA LEU A 815 2.52 -42.65 25.38
C LEU A 815 2.40 -41.14 25.25
N VAL A 816 1.46 -40.60 26.01
CA VAL A 816 1.55 -39.23 26.54
C VAL A 816 1.73 -39.37 28.05
N GLY A 817 2.98 -39.24 28.51
CA GLY A 817 3.33 -39.05 29.92
C GLY A 817 3.26 -40.29 30.82
N ALA A 818 4.34 -41.07 30.88
CA ALA A 818 4.61 -41.94 32.02
C ALA A 818 5.92 -41.49 32.68
N ASN A 819 5.83 -41.14 33.97
CA ASN A 819 6.96 -40.79 34.81
C ASN A 819 7.94 -41.97 34.89
N ALA A 820 9.22 -41.68 34.65
CA ALA A 820 10.32 -42.61 34.88
C ALA A 820 10.39 -42.95 36.38
N ASN A 821 10.06 -44.19 36.75
CA ASN A 821 10.48 -44.87 37.98
C ASN A 821 9.98 -46.34 37.97
N ASP A 822 10.46 -47.18 37.05
CA ASP A 822 10.47 -48.63 37.31
C ASP A 822 11.55 -49.32 36.46
N ASN A 823 12.71 -49.55 37.07
CA ASN A 823 13.89 -50.14 36.43
C ASN A 823 13.85 -51.68 36.36
N SER A 824 12.76 -52.33 36.77
CA SER A 824 12.75 -53.80 36.93
C SER A 824 12.26 -54.59 35.71
N LEU A 825 11.67 -53.93 34.71
CA LEU A 825 11.12 -54.58 33.51
C LEU A 825 12.07 -54.57 32.30
N ALA A 826 12.99 -53.60 32.24
CA ALA A 826 13.95 -53.44 31.14
C ALA A 826 15.00 -54.57 31.09
N GLU A 827 15.46 -55.06 32.24
CA GLU A 827 16.47 -56.13 32.30
C GLU A 827 15.91 -57.52 31.94
N LYS A 828 14.62 -57.77 32.17
CA LYS A 828 13.98 -59.06 31.82
C LYS A 828 13.70 -59.20 30.32
N ASN A 829 13.43 -58.09 29.64
CA ASN A 829 13.19 -58.10 28.18
C ASN A 829 14.50 -58.15 27.37
N ALA A 830 15.60 -57.58 27.89
CA ALA A 830 16.90 -57.62 27.23
C ALA A 830 17.53 -59.04 27.18
N MET A 831 17.21 -59.92 28.14
CA MET A 831 17.72 -61.31 28.15
C MET A 831 16.94 -62.27 27.23
N ALA A 832 15.64 -62.04 27.00
CA ALA A 832 14.83 -62.90 26.14
C ALA A 832 15.16 -62.73 24.64
N VAL A 833 15.63 -61.54 24.24
CA VAL A 833 15.89 -61.20 22.83
C VAL A 833 17.26 -61.66 22.34
N ARG A 834 18.24 -61.94 23.23
CA ARG A 834 19.54 -62.51 22.83
C ARG A 834 19.49 -64.00 22.44
N SER A 835 18.36 -64.68 22.66
CA SER A 835 18.20 -66.11 22.38
C SER A 835 17.50 -66.42 21.04
N ALA A 836 17.13 -65.40 20.26
CA ALA A 836 16.38 -65.56 19.01
C ALA A 836 17.00 -64.83 17.81
N TYR A 837 18.32 -64.60 17.84
CA TYR A 837 19.14 -64.13 16.72
C TYR A 837 20.10 -65.23 16.26
#